data_AF-A0A101GM80-F1
#
_entry.id   AF-A0A101GM80-F1
#
_cell.length_a   1.000
_cell.length_b   1.000
_cell.length_c   1.000
_cell.angle_alpha   90.00
_cell.angle_beta   90.00
_cell.angle_gamma   90.00
#
_symmetry.space_group_name_H-M   'P 1'
#
loop_
_entity.id
_entity.type
_entity.pdbx_description
1 polymer ?
#
loop_
_entity_poly.entity_id
_entity_poly.type
_entity_poly.pdbx_seq_one_letter_code
_entity_poly.pdbx_strand_id
1 'polypeptide(L)'
;MTTHAPTILNREVFYNDPTTYTLPNDGVARVGPLPEDREDKQWAVARYELEHFVCEGSYHDGLKRILTSYLQNRDQGSQPAVWVSGFFGSGKSHLVRVLEFLWSDLKFADGATARGISTLQPDVTEALKELTTEARRTGGIWSAAGTLSSGDSDDPRLAVLQVVLRSAGLPDNLDIARVHLWLAQEGILEELRRKLRDIGKEKDMGRPFVSEYFTQALLELKPKLAESTTQATEFLSNQFITNHQMTNAELIGLMRDVFLLKGSAKGQIPLVLLVLDEVQQYLTIGESSQQLSVFQDIIEECCKSFGGNLLVVATGQEALQANVLLQRLQGRFSVRVQLESKDVDVVLHQTVLRKKESMKQPLQLVFDKVNGEISRHLGGTKLAHQREDDEALPLDYPLLPTRKRLWDRILHAVDTGGMSTQLRTQLRLAYEGSRSTALEPIGTVIPADFIFDQLNTYLIRNGLLAAEINEMIGKEDDGTPDGELKSRICALIYLIQHIDESFGVNANAQTLSDLLVTDLVAGSDLLRKRVPLLLEDLNDRGVISDVGNHIYRIQTKEGKAWDSDYRTKLAQYKADDSKIMFKRDDLLGSAVNKKLQGFSLVQGKSKTPRQIDLTIFGSQRPEIGTKIPVWIRHGWEVQESLVKAEAQEEGIESPLIMVFLPRMHHNEIKNEIAGMLAATEIMQSRPTPTTSEGHQARTNIEAKCRNHVAKLEDYVRSILANTKLYPGGGIPVDCPDLGKAIHDAAQSSMLRMFPRFSDADAVGWERVITRVKADAKSPLETIGFSKATEEHPVCKEILHRLHAGPKTGNEIRNALDARSTLRRSGGRRTR
;
A
#
# COMPACT_ATOMS: atom_id res chain seq x y z
N MET A 1 -11.23 45.27 33.35
CA MET A 1 -11.46 45.00 31.92
C MET A 1 -10.36 44.07 31.45
N THR A 2 -10.57 42.76 31.56
CA THR A 2 -9.69 41.76 30.96
C THR A 2 -9.92 41.80 29.45
N THR A 3 -9.02 42.45 28.74
CA THR A 3 -8.96 42.41 27.28
C THR A 3 -8.72 40.96 26.86
N HIS A 4 -9.79 40.27 26.46
CA HIS A 4 -9.66 39.00 25.74
C HIS A 4 -8.88 39.32 24.46
N ALA A 5 -7.66 38.80 24.36
CA ALA A 5 -6.92 38.83 23.11
C ALA A 5 -7.81 38.19 22.02
N PRO A 6 -7.91 38.78 20.82
CA PRO A 6 -8.74 38.22 19.77
C PRO A 6 -8.28 36.79 19.44
N THR A 7 -9.22 35.84 19.44
CA THR A 7 -8.97 34.46 19.04
C THR A 7 -8.59 34.44 17.57
N ILE A 8 -7.36 34.04 17.28
CA ILE A 8 -6.85 33.86 15.91
C ILE A 8 -7.58 32.68 15.27
N LEU A 9 -8.15 32.89 14.10
CA LEU A 9 -8.81 31.85 13.30
C LEU A 9 -7.85 31.21 12.30
N ASN A 10 -8.14 29.97 11.89
CA ASN A 10 -7.34 29.24 10.90
C ASN A 10 -7.16 30.02 9.60
N ARG A 11 -8.22 30.63 9.06
CA ARG A 11 -8.14 31.42 7.81
C ARG A 11 -7.09 32.54 7.86
N GLU A 12 -6.82 33.08 9.05
CA GLU A 12 -5.90 34.21 9.22
C GLU A 12 -4.44 33.78 9.07
N VAL A 13 -4.16 32.49 9.32
CA VAL A 13 -2.82 31.88 9.22
C VAL A 13 -2.34 31.81 7.76
N PHE A 14 -3.25 31.58 6.82
CA PHE A 14 -2.92 31.40 5.40
C PHE A 14 -2.68 32.74 4.70
N TYR A 15 -1.78 32.73 3.71
CA TYR A 15 -1.53 33.85 2.81
C TYR A 15 -2.77 34.17 1.98
N ASN A 16 -3.35 33.12 1.37
CA ASN A 16 -4.65 33.18 0.70
C ASN A 16 -5.73 32.70 1.66
N ASP A 17 -6.78 33.50 1.90
CA ASP A 17 -7.89 33.09 2.75
C ASP A 17 -8.66 31.93 2.08
N PRO A 18 -8.70 30.72 2.68
CA PRO A 18 -9.31 29.53 2.07
C PRO A 18 -10.84 29.64 1.93
N THR A 19 -11.50 30.63 2.55
CA THR A 19 -12.94 30.87 2.40
C THR A 19 -13.28 31.69 1.16
N THR A 20 -12.35 32.50 0.66
CA THR A 20 -12.55 33.36 -0.52
C THR A 20 -11.73 32.93 -1.72
N TYR A 21 -10.59 32.28 -1.48
CA TYR A 21 -9.75 31.70 -2.52
C TYR A 21 -10.53 30.57 -3.22
N THR A 22 -10.42 30.49 -4.54
CA THR A 22 -11.00 29.40 -5.33
C THR A 22 -9.90 28.76 -6.16
N LEU A 23 -9.83 27.43 -6.13
CA LEU A 23 -8.93 26.66 -7.00
C LEU A 23 -9.59 26.55 -8.38
N PRO A 24 -9.09 27.21 -9.44
CA PRO A 24 -9.74 27.15 -10.74
C PRO A 24 -9.71 25.73 -11.32
N ASN A 25 -10.79 25.33 -11.99
CA ASN A 25 -10.97 23.99 -12.58
C ASN A 25 -10.71 22.81 -11.62
N ASP A 26 -10.94 22.97 -10.31
CA ASP A 26 -10.65 21.96 -9.28
C ASP A 26 -9.19 21.44 -9.33
N GLY A 27 -8.26 22.29 -9.79
CA GLY A 27 -6.84 21.94 -9.94
C GLY A 27 -6.51 21.11 -11.19
N VAL A 28 -7.41 21.00 -12.17
CA VAL A 28 -7.17 20.31 -13.44
C VAL A 28 -6.71 21.27 -14.52
N ALA A 29 -5.45 21.13 -14.95
CA ALA A 29 -4.96 21.78 -16.16
C ALA A 29 -5.61 21.12 -17.39
N ARG A 30 -6.21 21.93 -18.27
CA ARG A 30 -6.71 21.47 -19.57
C ARG A 30 -5.74 21.93 -20.65
N VAL A 31 -5.05 20.99 -21.28
CA VAL A 31 -4.15 21.30 -22.39
C VAL A 31 -4.97 21.52 -23.66
N GLY A 32 -4.85 22.71 -24.24
CA GLY A 32 -5.64 23.11 -25.39
C GLY A 32 -5.52 24.62 -25.66
N PRO A 33 -5.85 25.07 -26.87
CA PRO A 33 -5.80 26.49 -27.21
C PRO A 33 -6.78 27.30 -26.38
N LEU A 34 -6.38 28.52 -26.01
CA LEU A 34 -7.28 29.48 -25.39
C LEU A 34 -8.30 30.01 -26.40
N PRO A 35 -9.54 30.29 -25.98
CA PRO A 35 -10.55 30.92 -26.83
C PRO A 35 -10.07 32.28 -27.38
N GLU A 36 -10.56 32.64 -28.57
CA GLU A 36 -10.26 33.95 -29.19
C GLU A 36 -10.74 35.12 -28.33
N ASP A 37 -11.87 34.95 -27.64
CA ASP A 37 -12.39 35.92 -26.68
C ASP A 37 -11.48 35.97 -25.44
N ARG A 38 -10.79 37.11 -25.27
CA ARG A 38 -9.87 37.35 -24.15
C ARG A 38 -10.58 37.57 -22.81
N GLU A 39 -11.89 37.79 -22.83
CA GLU A 39 -12.71 37.90 -21.61
C GLU A 39 -13.24 36.53 -21.15
N ASP A 40 -12.97 35.46 -21.90
CA ASP A 40 -13.34 34.10 -21.51
C ASP A 40 -12.65 33.70 -20.19
N LYS A 41 -13.38 32.97 -19.34
CA LYS A 41 -12.89 32.49 -18.03
C LYS A 41 -11.59 31.69 -18.14
N GLN A 42 -11.32 31.03 -19.25
CA GLN A 42 -10.08 30.29 -19.49
C GLN A 42 -8.83 31.18 -19.47
N TRP A 43 -8.94 32.45 -19.84
CA TRP A 43 -7.84 33.40 -19.72
C TRP A 43 -7.49 33.71 -18.27
N ALA A 44 -8.51 33.86 -17.41
CA ALA A 44 -8.30 34.01 -15.97
C ALA A 44 -7.65 32.76 -15.35
N VAL A 45 -8.05 31.56 -15.80
CA VAL A 45 -7.43 30.30 -15.39
C VAL A 45 -5.95 30.25 -15.81
N ALA A 46 -5.64 30.57 -17.06
CA ALA A 46 -4.26 30.57 -17.56
C ALA A 46 -3.36 31.55 -16.79
N ARG A 47 -3.88 32.76 -16.50
CA ARG A 47 -3.17 33.74 -15.66
C ARG A 47 -2.88 33.18 -14.28
N TYR A 48 -3.90 32.62 -13.65
CA TYR A 48 -3.79 32.03 -12.33
C TYR A 48 -2.74 30.91 -12.28
N GLU A 49 -2.77 29.98 -13.26
CA GLU A 49 -1.81 28.87 -13.37
C GLU A 49 -0.37 29.39 -13.46
N LEU A 50 -0.13 30.49 -14.18
CA LEU A 50 1.20 31.10 -14.33
C LEU A 50 1.65 31.89 -13.08
N GLU A 51 0.77 32.68 -12.47
CA GLU A 51 1.10 33.45 -11.25
C GLU A 51 1.41 32.55 -10.05
N HIS A 52 0.75 31.38 -9.99
CA HIS A 52 0.94 30.40 -8.92
C HIS A 52 1.86 29.24 -9.34
N PHE A 53 2.52 29.36 -10.48
CA PHE A 53 3.47 28.35 -10.94
C PHE A 53 4.73 28.35 -10.07
N VAL A 54 5.03 27.20 -9.46
CA VAL A 54 6.23 27.00 -8.64
C VAL A 54 7.30 26.32 -9.48
N CYS A 55 8.27 27.08 -9.97
CA CYS A 55 9.39 26.56 -10.76
C CYS A 55 10.50 26.02 -9.83
N GLU A 56 10.25 24.89 -9.16
CA GLU A 56 11.21 24.20 -8.30
C GLU A 56 11.18 22.67 -8.55
N GLY A 57 12.16 21.93 -8.02
CA GLY A 57 12.21 20.47 -8.11
C GLY A 57 12.11 19.94 -9.55
N SER A 58 11.30 18.91 -9.77
CA SER A 58 11.16 18.27 -11.08
C SER A 58 10.50 19.17 -12.14
N TYR A 59 9.74 20.19 -11.74
CA TYR A 59 9.20 21.19 -12.68
C TYR A 59 10.31 22.08 -13.24
N HIS A 60 11.20 22.55 -12.38
CA HIS A 60 12.39 23.31 -12.78
C HIS A 60 13.31 22.46 -13.66
N ASP A 61 13.69 21.27 -13.19
CA ASP A 61 14.57 20.35 -13.93
C ASP A 61 13.95 19.95 -15.27
N GLY A 62 12.63 19.72 -15.30
CA GLY A 62 11.87 19.43 -16.50
C GLY A 62 11.93 20.56 -17.53
N LEU A 63 11.53 21.78 -17.14
CA LEU A 63 11.58 22.94 -18.04
C LEU A 63 12.99 23.21 -18.55
N LYS A 64 13.98 23.19 -17.66
CA LYS A 64 15.39 23.39 -18.00
C LYS A 64 15.86 22.36 -19.02
N ARG A 65 15.59 21.07 -18.76
CA ARG A 65 16.02 19.98 -19.64
C ARG A 65 15.38 20.08 -21.02
N ILE A 66 14.08 20.40 -21.08
CA ILE A 66 13.35 20.56 -22.34
C ILE A 66 13.95 21.70 -23.16
N LEU A 67 14.04 22.90 -22.58
CA LEU A 67 14.50 24.09 -23.28
C LEU A 67 15.97 23.98 -23.70
N THR A 68 16.84 23.52 -22.78
CA THR A 68 18.27 23.36 -23.05
C THR A 68 18.53 22.32 -24.13
N SER A 69 17.82 21.18 -24.08
CA SER A 69 17.97 20.14 -25.11
C SER A 69 17.53 20.65 -26.49
N TYR A 70 16.43 21.39 -26.56
CA TYR A 70 15.97 21.97 -27.82
C TYR A 70 16.99 22.94 -28.42
N LEU A 71 17.47 23.89 -27.61
CA LEU A 71 18.45 24.90 -28.05
C LEU A 71 19.77 24.27 -28.50
N GLN A 72 20.27 23.25 -27.79
CA GLN A 72 21.52 22.56 -28.14
C GLN A 72 21.45 21.75 -29.44
N ASN A 73 20.27 21.23 -29.81
CA ASN A 73 20.11 20.41 -31.01
C ASN A 73 19.60 21.20 -32.21
N ARG A 74 19.41 22.53 -32.07
CA ARG A 74 18.80 23.41 -33.09
C ARG A 74 19.39 23.24 -34.49
N ASP A 75 20.72 23.24 -34.58
CA ASP A 75 21.43 23.17 -35.87
C ASP A 75 21.63 21.73 -36.37
N GLN A 76 21.05 20.75 -35.68
CA GLN A 76 21.10 19.35 -36.10
C GLN A 76 19.93 19.03 -37.04
N GLY A 77 20.13 18.05 -37.94
CA GLY A 77 19.13 17.64 -38.92
C GLY A 77 17.89 16.93 -38.35
N SER A 78 17.83 16.72 -37.03
CA SER A 78 16.69 16.11 -36.34
C SER A 78 16.60 16.64 -34.92
N GLN A 79 15.38 16.93 -34.46
CA GLN A 79 15.12 17.37 -33.09
C GLN A 79 14.68 16.20 -32.19
N PRO A 80 15.38 15.97 -31.06
CA PRO A 80 14.93 15.04 -30.03
C PRO A 80 13.53 15.37 -29.50
N ALA A 81 12.60 14.42 -29.57
CA ALA A 81 11.30 14.56 -28.91
C ALA A 81 11.43 14.32 -27.39
N VAL A 82 10.52 14.93 -26.63
CA VAL A 82 10.49 14.88 -25.16
C VAL A 82 9.34 14.00 -24.67
N TRP A 83 9.64 13.06 -23.77
CA TRP A 83 8.62 12.31 -23.01
C TRP A 83 8.57 12.79 -21.57
N VAL A 84 7.41 13.32 -21.16
CA VAL A 84 7.12 13.70 -19.79
C VAL A 84 6.31 12.58 -19.13
N SER A 85 6.92 11.90 -18.17
CA SER A 85 6.33 10.79 -17.42
C SER A 85 6.09 11.13 -15.95
N GLY A 86 5.12 10.46 -15.34
CA GLY A 86 4.77 10.63 -13.93
C GLY A 86 3.37 10.10 -13.66
N PHE A 87 3.13 9.63 -12.44
CA PHE A 87 1.83 9.07 -12.05
C PHE A 87 0.68 10.07 -12.29
N PHE A 88 -0.55 9.58 -12.35
CA PHE A 88 -1.70 10.44 -12.60
C PHE A 88 -1.89 11.46 -11.48
N GLY A 89 -1.96 12.75 -11.85
CA GLY A 89 -1.95 13.85 -10.90
C GLY A 89 -0.57 14.46 -10.62
N SER A 90 0.57 13.85 -10.96
CA SER A 90 1.93 14.43 -10.82
C SER A 90 2.16 15.78 -11.53
N GLY A 91 1.15 16.27 -12.27
CA GLY A 91 1.14 17.61 -12.84
C GLY A 91 1.78 17.74 -14.22
N LYS A 92 1.91 16.63 -14.96
CA LYS A 92 2.40 16.58 -16.36
C LYS A 92 1.68 17.57 -17.27
N SER A 93 0.35 17.50 -17.34
CA SER A 93 -0.49 18.39 -18.16
C SER A 93 -0.28 19.85 -17.78
N HIS A 94 -0.12 20.14 -16.49
CA HIS A 94 0.18 21.48 -16.02
C HIS A 94 1.58 21.95 -16.45
N LEU A 95 2.62 21.10 -16.32
CA LEU A 95 3.98 21.40 -16.79
C LEU A 95 3.99 21.75 -18.28
N VAL A 96 3.37 20.92 -19.12
CA VAL A 96 3.39 21.14 -20.58
C VAL A 96 2.53 22.32 -21.02
N ARG A 97 1.45 22.63 -20.28
CA ARG A 97 0.64 23.83 -20.50
C ARG A 97 1.37 25.10 -20.11
N VAL A 98 2.06 25.11 -18.97
CA VAL A 98 2.92 26.23 -18.58
C VAL A 98 4.06 26.39 -19.58
N LEU A 99 4.69 25.29 -20.01
CA LEU A 99 5.70 25.31 -21.07
C LEU A 99 5.16 25.96 -22.35
N GLU A 100 3.94 25.63 -22.78
CA GLU A 100 3.28 26.25 -23.94
C GLU A 100 3.15 27.77 -23.81
N PHE A 101 2.65 28.25 -22.67
CA PHE A 101 2.47 29.66 -22.40
C PHE A 101 3.81 30.40 -22.29
N LEU A 102 4.82 29.78 -21.69
CA LEU A 102 6.18 30.31 -21.61
C LEU A 102 6.88 30.32 -22.97
N TRP A 103 6.66 29.29 -23.80
CA TRP A 103 7.21 29.19 -25.16
C TRP A 103 6.74 30.36 -26.02
N SER A 104 5.43 30.57 -26.09
CA SER A 104 4.80 31.65 -26.88
C SER A 104 4.87 33.03 -26.22
N ASP A 105 5.30 33.12 -24.95
CA ASP A 105 5.22 34.32 -24.10
C ASP A 105 3.83 34.96 -24.13
N LEU A 106 2.83 34.14 -23.79
CA LEU A 106 1.41 34.48 -23.87
C LEU A 106 1.14 35.87 -23.26
N LYS A 107 0.43 36.73 -24.00
CA LYS A 107 0.12 38.10 -23.60
C LYS A 107 -1.32 38.26 -23.15
N PHE A 108 -1.51 38.82 -21.96
CA PHE A 108 -2.81 39.12 -21.38
C PHE A 108 -3.34 40.48 -21.86
N ALA A 109 -4.63 40.74 -21.64
CA ALA A 109 -5.32 41.96 -22.07
C ALA A 109 -4.74 43.24 -21.44
N ASP A 110 -4.18 43.14 -20.22
CA ASP A 110 -3.53 44.22 -19.48
C ASP A 110 -2.05 44.42 -19.89
N GLY A 111 -1.54 43.65 -20.85
CA GLY A 111 -0.16 43.71 -21.32
C GLY A 111 0.83 42.89 -20.48
N ALA A 112 0.39 42.23 -19.42
CA ALA A 112 1.22 41.26 -18.71
C ALA A 112 1.58 40.09 -19.65
N THR A 113 2.76 39.50 -19.47
CA THR A 113 3.19 38.33 -20.25
C THR A 113 3.41 37.13 -19.34
N ALA A 114 3.26 35.91 -19.88
CA ALA A 114 3.46 34.68 -19.13
C ALA A 114 4.80 34.65 -18.40
N ARG A 115 5.88 35.09 -19.07
CA ARG A 115 7.21 35.15 -18.45
C ARG A 115 7.37 36.26 -17.41
N GLY A 116 6.57 37.32 -17.49
CA GLY A 116 6.61 38.44 -16.55
C GLY A 116 5.84 38.19 -15.25
N ILE A 117 4.83 37.32 -15.27
CA ILE A 117 4.03 36.96 -14.09
C ILE A 117 4.46 35.65 -13.42
N SER A 118 5.24 34.82 -14.12
CA SER A 118 5.73 33.55 -13.56
C SER A 118 7.02 33.77 -12.77
N THR A 119 7.13 33.11 -11.61
CA THR A 119 8.39 33.09 -10.83
C THR A 119 9.26 31.93 -11.34
N LEU A 120 10.24 32.24 -12.21
CA LEU A 120 11.10 31.27 -12.87
C LEU A 120 12.54 31.31 -12.32
N GLN A 121 13.22 30.16 -12.34
CA GLN A 121 14.65 30.11 -12.03
C GLN A 121 15.48 30.83 -13.11
N PRO A 122 16.68 31.35 -12.76
CA PRO A 122 17.50 32.13 -13.68
C PRO A 122 17.85 31.40 -14.98
N ASP A 123 18.19 30.12 -14.90
CA ASP A 123 18.59 29.29 -16.05
C ASP A 123 17.43 29.03 -17.03
N VAL A 124 16.22 28.78 -16.53
CA VAL A 124 15.00 28.69 -17.36
C VAL A 124 14.72 30.03 -18.03
N THR A 125 14.87 31.14 -17.29
CA THR A 125 14.69 32.50 -17.80
C THR A 125 15.69 32.81 -18.92
N GLU A 126 16.95 32.40 -18.78
CA GLU A 126 17.99 32.55 -19.80
C GLU A 126 17.67 31.74 -21.06
N ALA A 127 17.28 30.48 -20.92
CA ALA A 127 16.89 29.64 -22.04
C ALA A 127 15.69 30.22 -22.83
N LEU A 128 14.70 30.78 -22.16
CA LEU A 128 13.55 31.44 -22.81
C LEU A 128 13.95 32.73 -23.56
N LYS A 129 14.95 33.47 -23.04
CA LYS A 129 15.52 34.64 -23.74
C LYS A 129 16.27 34.23 -25.00
N GLU A 130 17.05 33.15 -24.93
CA GLU A 130 17.74 32.57 -26.09
C GLU A 130 16.73 32.09 -27.14
N LEU A 131 15.69 31.36 -26.74
CA LEU A 131 14.58 30.93 -27.59
C LEU A 131 13.94 32.11 -28.34
N THR A 132 13.78 33.26 -27.66
CA THR A 132 13.23 34.49 -28.29
C THR A 132 14.18 35.07 -29.33
N THR A 133 15.48 35.04 -29.04
CA THR A 133 16.52 35.51 -29.97
C THR A 133 16.50 34.67 -31.23
N GLU A 134 16.38 33.35 -31.06
CA GLU A 134 16.29 32.39 -32.14
C GLU A 134 14.97 32.48 -32.92
N ALA A 135 13.84 32.71 -32.26
CA ALA A 135 12.54 32.91 -32.92
C ALA A 135 12.56 34.13 -33.86
N ARG A 136 13.24 35.21 -33.46
CA ARG A 136 13.43 36.40 -34.31
C ARG A 136 14.24 36.11 -35.57
N ARG A 137 15.12 35.09 -35.53
CA ARG A 137 15.90 34.64 -36.70
C ARG A 137 15.08 33.73 -37.62
N THR A 138 13.99 33.13 -37.14
CA THR A 138 13.34 31.99 -37.80
C THR A 138 11.83 32.13 -37.82
N GLY A 139 11.28 32.94 -38.73
CA GLY A 139 9.84 32.99 -39.01
C GLY A 139 8.92 33.34 -37.83
N GLY A 140 9.41 33.61 -36.62
CA GLY A 140 8.61 33.80 -35.40
C GLY A 140 8.58 32.58 -34.48
N ILE A 141 7.62 32.58 -33.55
CA ILE A 141 7.40 31.50 -32.57
C ILE A 141 5.92 31.17 -32.49
N TRP A 142 5.60 29.89 -32.41
CA TRP A 142 4.23 29.40 -32.28
C TRP A 142 4.17 28.10 -31.48
N SER A 143 2.99 27.76 -30.98
CA SER A 143 2.74 26.52 -30.25
C SER A 143 1.40 25.92 -30.64
N ALA A 144 1.33 24.60 -30.62
CA ALA A 144 0.11 23.81 -30.73
C ALA A 144 0.07 22.80 -29.58
N ALA A 145 -1.01 22.78 -28.82
CA ALA A 145 -1.14 21.94 -27.64
C ALA A 145 -2.54 21.35 -27.54
N GLY A 146 -2.63 20.08 -27.16
CA GLY A 146 -3.92 19.44 -26.95
C GLY A 146 -3.82 18.00 -26.47
N THR A 147 -4.90 17.50 -25.89
CA THR A 147 -5.05 16.11 -25.46
C THR A 147 -5.42 15.22 -26.66
N LEU A 148 -4.67 14.14 -26.92
CA LEU A 148 -4.95 13.25 -28.06
C LEU A 148 -6.30 12.53 -27.95
N SER A 149 -6.70 12.14 -26.74
CA SER A 149 -7.99 11.47 -26.48
C SER A 149 -9.23 12.37 -26.60
N SER A 150 -9.05 13.67 -26.91
CA SER A 150 -10.16 14.62 -27.09
C SER A 150 -10.73 14.65 -28.52
N GLY A 151 -10.08 13.97 -29.48
CA GLY A 151 -10.57 13.84 -30.84
C GLY A 151 -11.39 12.56 -31.04
N ASP A 152 -12.27 12.55 -32.04
CA ASP A 152 -13.13 11.39 -32.38
C ASP A 152 -12.43 10.39 -33.32
N SER A 153 -11.11 10.49 -33.54
CA SER A 153 -10.38 9.67 -34.49
C SER A 153 -9.52 8.61 -33.82
N ASP A 154 -9.67 7.36 -34.25
CA ASP A 154 -8.80 6.24 -33.89
C ASP A 154 -7.46 6.23 -34.68
N ASP A 155 -7.32 7.08 -35.72
CA ASP A 155 -6.09 7.21 -36.51
C ASP A 155 -5.14 8.24 -35.86
N PRO A 156 -3.96 7.82 -35.36
CA PRO A 156 -3.01 8.74 -34.74
C PRO A 156 -2.59 9.90 -35.64
N ARG A 157 -2.61 9.74 -36.97
CA ARG A 157 -2.25 10.84 -37.91
C ARG A 157 -3.26 11.98 -37.84
N LEU A 158 -4.54 11.63 -37.92
CA LEU A 158 -5.61 12.61 -37.87
C LEU A 158 -5.71 13.23 -36.47
N ALA A 159 -5.55 12.43 -35.40
CA ALA A 159 -5.55 12.93 -34.04
C ALA A 159 -4.45 13.98 -33.78
N VAL A 160 -3.22 13.73 -34.24
CA VAL A 160 -2.11 14.71 -34.16
C VAL A 160 -2.42 15.97 -35.00
N LEU A 161 -2.93 15.80 -36.22
CA LEU A 161 -3.28 16.94 -37.07
C LEU A 161 -4.38 17.79 -36.43
N GLN A 162 -5.40 17.18 -35.82
CA GLN A 162 -6.49 17.90 -35.17
C GLN A 162 -6.00 18.80 -34.03
N VAL A 163 -4.97 18.39 -33.28
CA VAL A 163 -4.32 19.27 -32.28
C VAL A 163 -3.71 20.51 -32.95
N VAL A 164 -3.02 20.33 -34.07
CA VAL A 164 -2.41 21.42 -34.85
C VAL A 164 -3.47 22.36 -35.44
N LEU A 165 -4.53 21.80 -36.04
CA LEU A 165 -5.64 22.54 -36.64
C LEU A 165 -6.37 23.39 -35.59
N ARG A 166 -6.78 22.79 -34.47
CA ARG A 166 -7.45 23.51 -33.37
C ARG A 166 -6.61 24.65 -32.85
N SER A 167 -5.32 24.40 -32.62
CA SER A 167 -4.39 25.43 -32.14
C SER A 167 -4.21 26.58 -33.14
N ALA A 168 -4.38 26.30 -34.43
CA ALA A 168 -4.31 27.32 -35.47
C ALA A 168 -5.61 28.14 -35.62
N GLY A 169 -6.71 27.72 -34.98
CA GLY A 169 -8.06 28.29 -35.17
C GLY A 169 -8.80 27.68 -36.38
N LEU A 170 -8.38 26.51 -36.84
CA LEU A 170 -8.98 25.79 -37.96
C LEU A 170 -9.92 24.67 -37.48
N PRO A 171 -10.92 24.27 -38.28
CA PRO A 171 -11.86 23.20 -37.92
C PRO A 171 -11.20 21.82 -37.72
N ASP A 172 -11.75 21.00 -36.83
CA ASP A 172 -11.28 19.62 -36.56
C ASP A 172 -11.55 18.65 -37.73
N ASN A 173 -12.57 18.93 -38.53
CA ASN A 173 -12.88 18.13 -39.71
C ASN A 173 -11.87 18.46 -40.82
N LEU A 174 -11.13 17.43 -41.26
CA LEU A 174 -10.06 17.57 -42.23
C LEU A 174 -10.50 18.25 -43.54
N ASP A 175 -11.60 17.81 -44.13
CA ASP A 175 -12.05 18.32 -45.43
C ASP A 175 -12.41 19.81 -45.34
N ILE A 176 -13.09 20.21 -44.25
CA ILE A 176 -13.41 21.62 -43.98
C ILE A 176 -12.13 22.42 -43.69
N ALA A 177 -11.19 21.86 -42.92
CA ALA A 177 -9.92 22.50 -42.62
C ALA A 177 -9.08 22.75 -43.88
N ARG A 178 -9.08 21.82 -44.84
CA ARG A 178 -8.40 21.99 -46.14
C ARG A 178 -8.99 23.14 -46.94
N VAL A 179 -10.32 23.31 -46.91
CA VAL A 179 -10.98 24.49 -47.52
C VAL A 179 -10.51 25.77 -46.83
N HIS A 180 -10.49 25.81 -45.48
CA HIS A 180 -10.06 27.00 -44.74
C HIS A 180 -8.58 27.33 -44.98
N LEU A 181 -7.71 26.32 -45.03
CA LEU A 181 -6.29 26.47 -45.38
C LEU A 181 -6.11 27.05 -46.78
N TRP A 182 -6.84 26.51 -47.77
CA TRP A 182 -6.82 27.04 -49.14
C TRP A 182 -7.30 28.51 -49.18
N LEU A 183 -8.41 28.83 -48.52
CA LEU A 183 -8.91 30.21 -48.43
C LEU A 183 -7.89 31.15 -47.76
N ALA A 184 -7.14 30.67 -46.77
CA ALA A 184 -6.10 31.44 -46.10
C ALA A 184 -4.90 31.67 -47.02
N GLN A 185 -4.49 30.66 -47.78
CA GLN A 185 -3.43 30.77 -48.80
C GLN A 185 -3.81 31.75 -49.92
N GLU A 186 -5.09 31.79 -50.30
CA GLU A 186 -5.64 32.75 -51.25
C GLU A 186 -5.85 34.16 -50.66
N GLY A 187 -5.68 34.32 -49.35
CA GLY A 187 -5.84 35.61 -48.66
C GLY A 187 -7.28 36.07 -48.49
N ILE A 188 -8.27 35.19 -48.68
CA ILE A 188 -9.70 35.53 -48.67
C ILE A 188 -10.47 34.96 -47.46
N LEU A 189 -9.84 34.17 -46.59
CA LEU A 189 -10.50 33.50 -45.46
C LEU A 189 -11.24 34.49 -44.53
N GLU A 190 -10.55 35.52 -44.03
CA GLU A 190 -11.15 36.46 -43.08
C GLU A 190 -12.25 37.31 -43.72
N GLU A 191 -12.09 37.66 -44.99
CA GLU A 191 -13.09 38.42 -45.72
C GLU A 191 -14.36 37.58 -45.99
N LEU A 192 -14.19 36.29 -46.31
CA LEU A 192 -15.29 35.36 -46.46
C LEU A 192 -16.05 35.19 -45.13
N ARG A 193 -15.32 35.01 -44.02
CA ARG A 193 -15.89 34.92 -42.67
C ARG A 193 -16.69 36.17 -42.32
N ARG A 194 -16.15 37.37 -42.62
CA ARG A 194 -16.84 38.64 -42.44
C ARG A 194 -18.13 38.74 -43.24
N LYS A 195 -18.09 38.44 -44.55
CA LYS A 195 -19.29 38.46 -45.42
C LYS A 195 -20.40 37.55 -44.88
N LEU A 196 -20.05 36.33 -44.45
CA LEU A 196 -21.02 35.41 -43.86
C LEU A 196 -21.56 35.91 -42.52
N ARG A 197 -20.72 36.56 -41.69
CA ARG A 197 -21.15 37.19 -40.44
C ARG A 197 -22.14 38.32 -40.68
N ASP A 198 -21.89 39.19 -41.67
CA ASP A 198 -22.74 40.34 -41.99
C ASP A 198 -24.17 39.94 -42.40
N ILE A 199 -24.33 38.77 -43.02
CA ILE A 199 -25.64 38.20 -43.39
C ILE A 199 -26.22 37.24 -42.32
N GLY A 200 -25.59 37.13 -41.14
CA GLY A 200 -26.03 36.26 -40.05
C GLY A 200 -25.83 34.75 -40.30
N LYS A 201 -24.94 34.38 -41.23
CA LYS A 201 -24.64 33.01 -41.66
C LYS A 201 -23.20 32.57 -41.39
N GLU A 202 -22.54 33.14 -40.39
CA GLU A 202 -21.16 32.77 -40.04
C GLU A 202 -20.96 31.26 -39.82
N LYS A 203 -21.98 30.57 -39.29
CA LYS A 203 -21.96 29.10 -39.08
C LYS A 203 -21.72 28.31 -40.38
N ASP A 204 -22.00 28.91 -41.54
CA ASP A 204 -21.82 28.28 -42.84
C ASP A 204 -20.34 28.12 -43.21
N MET A 205 -19.42 28.78 -42.50
CA MET A 205 -17.99 28.46 -42.54
C MET A 205 -17.70 26.99 -42.22
N GLY A 206 -18.56 26.33 -41.41
CA GLY A 206 -18.48 24.90 -41.11
C GLY A 206 -19.26 24.00 -42.08
N ARG A 207 -19.79 24.56 -43.18
CA ARG A 207 -20.62 23.82 -44.16
C ARG A 207 -20.27 24.15 -45.62
N PRO A 208 -18.97 24.17 -46.00
CA PRO A 208 -18.54 24.63 -47.32
C PRO A 208 -19.07 23.79 -48.48
N PHE A 209 -19.40 22.52 -48.24
CA PHE A 209 -19.82 21.58 -49.28
C PHE A 209 -21.34 21.56 -49.53
N VAL A 210 -22.12 22.33 -48.78
CA VAL A 210 -23.59 22.32 -48.88
C VAL A 210 -24.22 23.71 -48.77
N SER A 211 -23.51 24.71 -48.24
CA SER A 211 -24.05 26.06 -48.10
C SER A 211 -23.96 26.85 -49.39
N GLU A 212 -25.12 27.25 -49.92
CA GLU A 212 -25.22 28.21 -51.03
C GLU A 212 -24.72 29.60 -50.64
N TYR A 213 -24.94 30.04 -49.39
CA TYR A 213 -24.43 31.33 -48.90
C TYR A 213 -22.90 31.36 -48.88
N PHE A 214 -22.27 30.25 -48.50
CA PHE A 214 -20.81 30.12 -48.54
C PHE A 214 -20.28 30.25 -49.96
N THR A 215 -20.85 29.52 -50.92
CA THR A 215 -20.38 29.54 -52.31
C THR A 215 -20.70 30.85 -53.02
N GLN A 216 -21.83 31.50 -52.71
CA GLN A 216 -22.13 32.84 -53.20
C GLN A 216 -21.09 33.85 -52.72
N ALA A 217 -20.80 33.87 -51.41
CA ALA A 217 -19.78 34.77 -50.86
C ALA A 217 -18.38 34.46 -51.41
N LEU A 218 -18.06 33.19 -51.66
CA LEU A 218 -16.81 32.78 -52.30
C LEU A 218 -16.70 33.27 -53.75
N LEU A 219 -17.77 33.18 -54.54
CA LEU A 219 -17.80 33.68 -55.92
C LEU A 219 -17.71 35.19 -56.01
N GLU A 220 -18.24 35.92 -55.02
CA GLU A 220 -18.04 37.38 -54.95
C GLU A 220 -16.56 37.73 -54.72
N LEU A 221 -15.83 36.95 -53.92
CA LEU A 221 -14.41 37.17 -53.64
C LEU A 221 -13.49 36.62 -54.73
N LYS A 222 -13.91 35.54 -55.41
CA LYS A 222 -13.15 34.89 -56.47
C LYS A 222 -14.05 34.57 -57.68
N PRO A 223 -14.45 35.58 -58.48
CA PRO A 223 -15.44 35.41 -59.56
C PRO A 223 -15.01 34.46 -60.68
N LYS A 224 -13.70 34.22 -60.83
CA LYS A 224 -13.13 33.32 -61.85
C LYS A 224 -13.11 31.85 -61.41
N LEU A 225 -13.60 31.52 -60.21
CA LEU A 225 -13.55 30.16 -59.67
C LEU A 225 -14.54 29.21 -60.38
N ALA A 226 -15.79 29.65 -60.56
CA ALA A 226 -16.84 28.89 -61.23
C ALA A 226 -17.95 29.84 -61.74
N GLU A 227 -18.83 29.36 -62.63
CA GLU A 227 -19.89 30.19 -63.23
C GLU A 227 -21.18 30.23 -62.40
N SER A 228 -21.33 29.33 -61.43
CA SER A 228 -22.51 29.23 -60.55
C SER A 228 -22.15 28.68 -59.17
N THR A 229 -23.03 28.90 -58.19
CA THR A 229 -22.90 28.37 -56.82
C THR A 229 -22.84 26.83 -56.81
N THR A 230 -23.61 26.15 -57.66
CA THR A 230 -23.57 24.68 -57.83
C THR A 230 -22.21 24.21 -58.30
N GLN A 231 -21.65 24.81 -59.36
CA GLN A 231 -20.32 24.45 -59.86
C GLN A 231 -19.23 24.75 -58.83
N ALA A 232 -19.35 25.82 -58.05
CA ALA A 232 -18.43 26.12 -56.96
C ALA A 232 -18.48 25.04 -55.86
N THR A 233 -19.68 24.56 -55.49
CA THR A 233 -19.85 23.46 -54.54
C THR A 233 -19.25 22.16 -55.05
N GLU A 234 -19.45 21.83 -56.34
CA GLU A 234 -18.85 20.67 -56.99
C GLU A 234 -17.33 20.75 -57.02
N PHE A 235 -16.77 21.93 -57.33
CA PHE A 235 -15.33 22.17 -57.27
C PHE A 235 -14.77 21.90 -55.87
N LEU A 236 -15.38 22.48 -54.83
CA LEU A 236 -14.95 22.28 -53.44
C LEU A 236 -15.04 20.80 -53.05
N SER A 237 -16.13 20.14 -53.41
CA SER A 237 -16.36 18.72 -53.09
C SER A 237 -15.31 17.83 -53.75
N ASN A 238 -15.08 18.00 -55.06
CA ASN A 238 -14.12 17.19 -55.81
C ASN A 238 -12.66 17.42 -55.38
N GLN A 239 -12.33 18.63 -54.93
CA GLN A 239 -10.96 19.00 -54.58
C GLN A 239 -10.59 18.63 -53.13
N PHE A 240 -11.54 18.72 -52.20
CA PHE A 240 -11.23 18.68 -50.77
C PHE A 240 -11.87 17.52 -49.99
N ILE A 241 -12.95 16.88 -50.49
CA ILE A 241 -13.53 15.71 -49.81
C ILE A 241 -12.61 14.51 -50.01
N THR A 242 -12.26 13.88 -48.90
CA THR A 242 -11.26 12.80 -48.87
C THR A 242 -11.93 11.46 -48.59
N ASN A 243 -11.70 10.45 -49.45
CA ASN A 243 -12.27 9.09 -49.30
C ASN A 243 -11.22 8.02 -48.94
N HIS A 244 -10.00 8.44 -48.57
CA HIS A 244 -8.88 7.55 -48.25
C HIS A 244 -8.29 7.85 -46.87
N GLN A 245 -7.54 6.88 -46.33
CA GLN A 245 -6.79 7.07 -45.09
C GLN A 245 -5.57 7.97 -45.32
N MET A 246 -5.34 8.89 -44.39
CA MET A 246 -4.23 9.84 -44.45
C MET A 246 -2.88 9.12 -44.41
N THR A 247 -1.95 9.58 -45.24
CA THR A 247 -0.55 9.13 -45.22
C THR A 247 0.32 10.05 -44.34
N ASN A 248 1.51 9.58 -43.93
CA ASN A 248 2.46 10.43 -43.20
C ASN A 248 2.88 11.65 -44.05
N ALA A 249 3.06 11.49 -45.36
CA ALA A 249 3.45 12.58 -46.24
C ALA A 249 2.37 13.69 -46.31
N GLU A 250 1.09 13.30 -46.35
CA GLU A 250 -0.03 14.24 -46.31
C GLU A 250 -0.11 14.97 -44.96
N LEU A 251 0.06 14.24 -43.84
CA LEU A 251 0.12 14.84 -42.50
C LEU A 251 1.20 15.93 -42.42
N ILE A 252 2.41 15.62 -42.85
CA ILE A 252 3.55 16.55 -42.82
C ILE A 252 3.33 17.74 -43.75
N GLY A 253 2.75 17.50 -44.94
CA GLY A 253 2.37 18.57 -45.87
C GLY A 253 1.39 19.55 -45.25
N LEU A 254 0.30 19.04 -44.64
CA LEU A 254 -0.72 19.86 -44.00
C LEU A 254 -0.17 20.60 -42.76
N MET A 255 0.63 19.94 -41.93
CA MET A 255 1.30 20.60 -40.81
C MET A 255 2.21 21.73 -41.29
N ARG A 256 2.96 21.53 -42.38
CA ARG A 256 3.80 22.56 -42.98
C ARG A 256 2.97 23.76 -43.44
N ASP A 257 1.84 23.53 -44.11
CA ASP A 257 0.94 24.60 -44.55
C ASP A 257 0.39 25.40 -43.36
N VAL A 258 -0.01 24.73 -42.28
CA VAL A 258 -0.44 25.39 -41.03
C VAL A 258 0.70 26.20 -40.40
N PHE A 259 1.91 25.63 -40.33
CA PHE A 259 3.04 26.33 -39.72
C PHE A 259 3.44 27.58 -40.52
N LEU A 260 3.42 27.50 -41.86
CA LEU A 260 3.62 28.65 -42.72
C LEU A 260 2.55 29.72 -42.54
N LEU A 261 1.29 29.31 -42.33
CA LEU A 261 0.18 30.24 -42.05
C LEU A 261 0.37 30.99 -40.72
N LYS A 262 0.92 30.33 -39.69
CA LYS A 262 1.15 30.94 -38.37
C LYS A 262 2.52 31.64 -38.24
N GLY A 263 3.38 31.51 -39.25
CA GLY A 263 4.65 32.20 -39.35
C GLY A 263 4.48 33.72 -39.48
N SER A 264 5.35 34.48 -38.83
CA SER A 264 5.44 35.94 -38.93
C SER A 264 6.16 36.42 -40.20
N ALA A 265 6.92 35.53 -40.87
CA ALA A 265 7.62 35.84 -42.11
C ALA A 265 7.16 34.91 -43.25
N LYS A 266 6.86 35.52 -44.40
CA LYS A 266 6.31 34.79 -45.56
C LYS A 266 7.28 33.70 -46.03
N GLY A 267 6.80 32.46 -46.09
CA GLY A 267 7.57 31.32 -46.58
C GLY A 267 8.57 30.73 -45.57
N GLN A 268 8.59 31.19 -44.32
CA GLN A 268 9.43 30.63 -43.26
C GLN A 268 8.60 29.91 -42.21
N ILE A 269 9.03 28.71 -41.82
CA ILE A 269 8.43 27.97 -40.73
C ILE A 269 8.90 28.60 -39.41
N PRO A 270 7.99 29.00 -38.49
CA PRO A 270 8.37 29.52 -37.18
C PRO A 270 8.96 28.43 -36.29
N LEU A 271 9.50 28.79 -35.13
CA LEU A 271 9.79 27.80 -34.10
C LEU A 271 8.49 27.30 -33.48
N VAL A 272 8.18 26.03 -33.65
CA VAL A 272 6.93 25.39 -33.24
C VAL A 272 7.17 24.45 -32.06
N LEU A 273 6.40 24.63 -30.99
CA LEU A 273 6.21 23.63 -29.94
C LEU A 273 4.92 22.85 -30.22
N LEU A 274 5.00 21.53 -30.33
CA LEU A 274 3.85 20.63 -30.41
C LEU A 274 3.74 19.81 -29.11
N VAL A 275 2.72 20.09 -28.31
CA VAL A 275 2.40 19.36 -27.08
C VAL A 275 1.26 18.38 -27.35
N LEU A 276 1.53 17.11 -27.12
CA LEU A 276 0.57 16.01 -27.20
C LEU A 276 0.33 15.46 -25.79
N ASP A 277 -0.80 15.78 -25.19
CA ASP A 277 -1.15 15.34 -23.83
C ASP A 277 -1.91 14.01 -23.84
N GLU A 278 -1.71 13.20 -22.79
CA GLU A 278 -2.29 11.87 -22.57
C GLU A 278 -2.04 10.87 -23.71
N VAL A 279 -0.82 10.89 -24.29
CA VAL A 279 -0.43 9.99 -25.38
C VAL A 279 -0.52 8.53 -24.96
N GLN A 280 -0.03 8.19 -23.76
CA GLN A 280 -0.11 6.81 -23.28
C GLN A 280 -1.56 6.34 -23.14
N GLN A 281 -2.47 7.18 -22.62
CA GLN A 281 -3.87 6.82 -22.49
C GLN A 281 -4.48 6.57 -23.88
N TYR A 282 -4.22 7.46 -24.85
CA TYR A 282 -4.68 7.27 -26.22
C TYR A 282 -4.19 5.95 -26.84
N LEU A 283 -2.90 5.64 -26.69
CA LEU A 283 -2.28 4.43 -27.28
C LEU A 283 -2.61 3.12 -26.55
N THR A 284 -3.26 3.17 -25.39
CA THR A 284 -3.63 1.98 -24.59
C THR A 284 -5.12 1.68 -24.62
N ILE A 285 -5.93 2.54 -25.28
CA ILE A 285 -7.34 2.27 -25.54
C ILE A 285 -7.44 1.25 -26.69
N GLY A 286 -7.56 -0.03 -26.31
CA GLY A 286 -7.65 -1.16 -27.24
C GLY A 286 -6.31 -1.86 -27.45
N GLU A 287 -6.32 -3.20 -27.51
CA GLU A 287 -5.12 -4.06 -27.61
C GLU A 287 -4.38 -3.96 -28.97
N SER A 288 -4.41 -2.82 -29.65
CA SER A 288 -3.87 -2.71 -31.01
C SER A 288 -2.43 -2.16 -31.01
N SER A 289 -1.45 -3.06 -31.12
CA SER A 289 -0.03 -2.70 -31.30
C SER A 289 0.26 -1.83 -32.55
N GLN A 290 -0.74 -1.65 -33.43
CA GLN A 290 -0.64 -0.92 -34.68
C GLN A 290 -0.63 0.61 -34.49
N GLN A 291 -1.45 1.15 -33.57
CA GLN A 291 -1.49 2.60 -33.30
C GLN A 291 -0.14 3.12 -32.77
N LEU A 292 0.51 2.33 -31.91
CA LEU A 292 1.84 2.62 -31.39
C LEU A 292 2.90 2.75 -32.51
N SER A 293 2.89 1.81 -33.46
CA SER A 293 3.82 1.86 -34.60
C SER A 293 3.55 3.07 -35.49
N VAL A 294 2.28 3.36 -35.80
CA VAL A 294 1.91 4.56 -36.58
C VAL A 294 2.37 5.84 -35.87
N PHE A 295 2.14 5.93 -34.56
CA PHE A 295 2.58 7.08 -33.76
C PHE A 295 4.10 7.24 -33.78
N GLN A 296 4.85 6.14 -33.65
CA GLN A 296 6.31 6.14 -33.75
C GLN A 296 6.79 6.72 -35.09
N ASP A 297 6.17 6.30 -36.20
CA ASP A 297 6.51 6.76 -37.54
C ASP A 297 6.19 8.26 -37.74
N ILE A 298 5.08 8.74 -37.16
CA ILE A 298 4.70 10.16 -37.19
C ILE A 298 5.78 11.00 -36.51
N ILE A 299 6.17 10.63 -35.28
CA ILE A 299 7.17 11.39 -34.52
C ILE A 299 8.51 11.42 -35.27
N GLU A 300 8.93 10.27 -35.83
CA GLU A 300 10.15 10.22 -36.64
C GLU A 300 10.11 11.15 -37.84
N GLU A 301 9.01 11.13 -38.60
CA GLU A 301 8.85 11.96 -39.79
C GLU A 301 8.75 13.45 -39.43
N CYS A 302 8.04 13.80 -38.36
CA CYS A 302 7.98 15.18 -37.86
C CYS A 302 9.37 15.71 -37.48
N CYS A 303 10.14 14.96 -36.69
CA CYS A 303 11.46 15.36 -36.24
C CYS A 303 12.46 15.54 -37.40
N LYS A 304 12.35 14.72 -38.47
CA LYS A 304 13.19 14.83 -39.68
C LYS A 304 12.73 15.95 -40.61
N SER A 305 11.43 16.05 -40.89
CA SER A 305 10.88 16.96 -41.90
C SER A 305 10.87 18.43 -41.47
N PHE A 306 10.85 18.71 -40.16
CA PHE A 306 10.86 20.07 -39.61
C PHE A 306 12.19 20.42 -38.92
N GLY A 307 13.04 19.45 -38.61
CA GLY A 307 14.36 19.66 -38.00
C GLY A 307 14.29 20.57 -36.77
N GLY A 308 15.23 21.50 -36.65
CA GLY A 308 15.30 22.51 -35.57
C GLY A 308 14.06 23.40 -35.37
N ASN A 309 13.11 23.40 -36.30
CA ASN A 309 11.91 24.25 -36.20
C ASN A 309 10.77 23.61 -35.42
N LEU A 310 10.81 22.31 -35.10
CA LEU A 310 9.74 21.64 -34.36
C LEU A 310 10.29 20.91 -33.12
N LEU A 311 9.72 21.23 -31.95
CA LEU A 311 9.89 20.46 -30.73
C LEU A 311 8.60 19.72 -30.42
N VAL A 312 8.66 18.39 -30.31
CA VAL A 312 7.52 17.57 -29.89
C VAL A 312 7.66 17.16 -28.44
N VAL A 313 6.63 17.41 -27.64
CA VAL A 313 6.54 17.03 -26.22
C VAL A 313 5.30 16.15 -26.03
N ALA A 314 5.49 14.94 -25.55
CA ALA A 314 4.42 13.98 -25.26
C ALA A 314 4.34 13.68 -23.76
N THR A 315 3.14 13.45 -23.24
CA THR A 315 2.95 13.03 -21.85
C THR A 315 2.45 11.58 -21.74
N GLY A 316 2.90 10.89 -20.69
CA GLY A 316 2.46 9.54 -20.35
C GLY A 316 2.50 9.27 -18.85
N GLN A 317 1.79 8.25 -18.39
CA GLN A 317 1.75 7.90 -16.97
C GLN A 317 3.05 7.23 -16.51
N GLU A 318 3.60 6.37 -17.36
CA GLU A 318 4.79 5.57 -17.08
C GLU A 318 6.02 6.15 -17.76
N ALA A 319 7.18 5.92 -17.15
CA ALA A 319 8.44 6.08 -17.84
C ALA A 319 8.50 5.06 -18.99
N LEU A 320 9.06 5.45 -20.13
CA LEU A 320 9.18 4.57 -21.33
C LEU A 320 9.92 3.25 -21.06
N GLN A 321 10.62 3.11 -19.94
CA GLN A 321 11.35 1.89 -19.56
C GLN A 321 10.47 0.88 -18.82
N ALA A 322 9.40 1.33 -18.17
CA ALA A 322 8.58 0.52 -17.27
C ALA A 322 7.65 -0.45 -18.02
N ASN A 323 7.40 -0.22 -19.30
CA ASN A 323 6.41 -0.95 -20.08
C ASN A 323 6.99 -1.39 -21.43
N VAL A 324 6.87 -2.69 -21.75
CA VAL A 324 7.40 -3.31 -22.97
C VAL A 324 6.83 -2.67 -24.24
N LEU A 325 5.57 -2.23 -24.23
CA LEU A 325 4.97 -1.51 -25.35
C LEU A 325 5.64 -0.14 -25.53
N LEU A 326 5.73 0.65 -24.45
CA LEU A 326 6.33 1.99 -24.49
C LEU A 326 7.83 2.00 -24.80
N GLN A 327 8.54 0.90 -24.51
CA GLN A 327 9.96 0.77 -24.84
C GLN A 327 10.25 1.01 -26.32
N ARG A 328 9.30 0.73 -27.22
CA ARG A 328 9.43 1.00 -28.66
C ARG A 328 9.56 2.48 -29.01
N LEU A 329 9.00 3.37 -28.17
CA LEU A 329 9.07 4.82 -28.35
C LEU A 329 10.39 5.43 -27.84
N GLN A 330 11.21 4.68 -27.11
CA GLN A 330 12.47 5.20 -26.52
C GLN A 330 13.44 5.76 -27.55
N GLY A 331 13.48 5.17 -28.74
CA GLY A 331 14.35 5.62 -29.83
C GLY A 331 13.89 6.91 -30.49
N ARG A 332 12.68 7.40 -30.18
CA ARG A 332 12.11 8.65 -30.72
C ARG A 332 12.05 9.73 -29.65
N PHE A 333 11.77 9.36 -28.41
CA PHE A 333 11.77 10.25 -27.25
C PHE A 333 13.03 10.07 -26.41
N SER A 334 14.14 10.66 -26.85
CA SER A 334 15.43 10.57 -26.17
C SER A 334 15.58 11.53 -24.99
N VAL A 335 14.79 12.61 -24.94
CA VAL A 335 14.72 13.51 -23.79
C VAL A 335 13.62 13.04 -22.85
N ARG A 336 13.98 12.67 -21.62
CA ARG A 336 13.05 12.10 -20.63
C ARG A 336 12.92 13.04 -19.45
N VAL A 337 11.70 13.45 -19.14
CA VAL A 337 11.37 14.23 -17.94
C VAL A 337 10.49 13.35 -17.07
N GLN A 338 10.89 13.11 -15.83
CA GLN A 338 10.13 12.31 -14.89
C GLN A 338 9.76 13.19 -13.71
N LEU A 339 8.45 13.28 -13.41
CA LEU A 339 7.94 14.02 -12.27
C LEU A 339 7.77 13.07 -11.08
N GLU A 340 8.22 13.50 -9.90
CA GLU A 340 8.23 12.70 -8.66
C GLU A 340 7.11 13.13 -7.69
N SER A 341 6.78 12.27 -6.72
CA SER A 341 5.76 12.55 -5.71
C SER A 341 6.14 13.66 -4.72
N LYS A 342 7.43 14.00 -4.59
CA LYS A 342 7.91 15.04 -3.66
C LYS A 342 7.56 16.46 -4.13
N ASP A 343 7.40 16.66 -5.44
CA ASP A 343 7.12 17.99 -6.02
C ASP A 343 5.71 18.48 -5.68
N VAL A 344 4.85 17.55 -5.27
CA VAL A 344 3.46 17.76 -4.87
C VAL A 344 3.38 18.59 -3.60
N ASP A 345 4.18 18.23 -2.61
CA ASP A 345 4.16 18.86 -1.29
C ASP A 345 4.59 20.31 -1.40
N VAL A 346 5.60 20.58 -2.25
CA VAL A 346 6.05 21.94 -2.55
C VAL A 346 4.93 22.76 -3.17
N VAL A 347 4.23 22.23 -4.18
CA VAL A 347 3.08 22.91 -4.80
C VAL A 347 1.98 23.16 -3.77
N LEU A 348 1.63 22.16 -2.95
CA LEU A 348 0.62 22.28 -1.90
C LEU A 348 0.97 23.38 -0.88
N HIS A 349 2.23 23.43 -0.42
CA HIS A 349 2.73 24.41 0.55
C HIS A 349 2.83 25.82 -0.01
N GLN A 350 3.06 25.99 -1.32
CA GLN A 350 3.18 27.30 -1.95
C GLN A 350 1.84 27.87 -2.44
N THR A 351 0.87 27.01 -2.75
CA THR A 351 -0.44 27.42 -3.31
C THR A 351 -1.53 27.52 -2.25
N VAL A 352 -1.87 26.39 -1.62
CA VAL A 352 -3.01 26.26 -0.71
C VAL A 352 -2.60 26.51 0.73
N LEU A 353 -1.52 25.87 1.19
CA LEU A 353 -1.12 25.88 2.60
C LEU A 353 -0.13 27.00 2.94
N ARG A 354 0.18 27.90 2.01
CA ARG A 354 1.16 28.98 2.23
C ARG A 354 0.78 29.83 3.43
N LYS A 355 1.71 29.96 4.38
CA LYS A 355 1.52 30.72 5.63
C LYS A 355 1.93 32.18 5.46
N LYS A 356 1.25 33.09 6.14
CA LYS A 356 1.75 34.47 6.33
C LYS A 356 2.97 34.45 7.24
N GLU A 357 3.98 35.24 6.92
CA GLU A 357 5.20 35.32 7.73
C GLU A 357 4.89 35.73 9.19
N SER A 358 3.95 36.67 9.37
CA SER A 358 3.49 37.13 10.68
C SER A 358 2.78 36.06 11.52
N MET A 359 2.30 34.97 10.89
CA MET A 359 1.51 33.92 11.55
C MET A 359 2.31 32.67 11.88
N LYS A 360 3.56 32.55 11.41
CA LYS A 360 4.44 31.41 11.71
C LYS A 360 4.73 31.26 13.20
N GLN A 361 5.09 32.35 13.88
CA GLN A 361 5.36 32.34 15.33
C GLN A 361 4.12 32.00 16.18
N PRO A 362 2.95 32.65 15.99
CA PRO A 362 1.72 32.25 16.68
C PRO A 362 1.37 30.77 16.51
N LEU A 363 1.53 30.23 15.29
CA LEU A 363 1.27 28.83 15.00
C LEU A 363 2.25 27.90 15.74
N GLN A 364 3.54 28.23 15.74
CA GLN A 364 4.55 27.46 16.47
C GLN A 364 4.25 27.36 17.97
N LEU A 365 3.83 28.47 18.60
CA LEU A 365 3.48 28.48 20.02
C LEU A 365 2.31 27.54 20.36
N VAL A 366 1.35 27.38 19.44
CA VAL A 366 0.26 26.42 19.60
C VAL A 366 0.82 24.99 19.55
N PHE A 367 1.66 24.68 18.57
CA PHE A 367 2.27 23.35 18.46
C PHE A 367 3.15 22.97 19.63
N ASP A 368 3.98 23.89 20.13
CA ASP A 368 4.81 23.64 21.31
C ASP A 368 3.96 23.25 22.53
N LYS A 369 2.75 23.82 22.66
CA LYS A 369 1.80 23.50 23.73
C LYS A 369 1.12 22.14 23.55
N VAL A 370 0.86 21.71 22.31
CA VAL A 370 0.08 20.49 22.00
C VAL A 370 0.91 19.33 21.45
N ASN A 371 2.24 19.45 21.43
CA ASN A 371 3.15 18.41 20.89
C ASN A 371 2.87 17.02 21.52
N GLY A 372 2.62 16.97 22.83
CA GLY A 372 2.27 15.71 23.51
C GLY A 372 0.99 15.03 23.00
N GLU A 373 0.03 15.79 22.45
CA GLU A 373 -1.15 15.24 21.75
C GLU A 373 -0.77 14.73 20.36
N ILE A 374 -0.04 15.52 19.56
CA ILE A 374 0.34 15.12 18.20
C ILE A 374 1.24 13.88 18.20
N SER A 375 2.26 13.86 19.06
CA SER A 375 3.26 12.79 19.15
C SER A 375 2.71 11.43 19.54
N ARG A 376 1.54 11.35 20.19
CA ARG A 376 0.93 10.06 20.57
C ARG A 376 0.03 9.45 19.50
N HIS A 377 -0.32 10.20 18.45
CA HIS A 377 -1.23 9.70 17.42
C HIS A 377 -0.63 8.48 16.71
N LEU A 378 -1.44 7.43 16.58
CA LEU A 378 -1.10 6.19 15.88
C LEU A 378 0.16 5.48 16.43
N GLY A 379 0.47 5.67 17.72
CA GLY A 379 1.62 5.04 18.38
C GLY A 379 1.63 3.51 18.20
N GLY A 380 2.80 2.95 17.86
CA GLY A 380 2.97 1.52 17.61
C GLY A 380 2.67 1.08 16.17
N THR A 381 2.26 1.99 15.29
CA THR A 381 2.05 1.72 13.85
C THR A 381 3.20 2.27 13.00
N LYS A 382 3.29 1.86 11.74
CA LYS A 382 4.25 2.44 10.77
C LYS A 382 3.88 3.87 10.34
N LEU A 383 2.68 4.35 10.67
CA LEU A 383 2.20 5.69 10.34
C LEU A 383 2.27 6.66 11.53
N ALA A 384 2.80 6.21 12.67
CA ALA A 384 2.99 7.02 13.87
C ALA A 384 3.76 8.31 13.58
N HIS A 385 3.64 9.28 14.49
CA HIS A 385 4.44 10.50 14.46
C HIS A 385 5.94 10.19 14.47
N GLN A 386 6.71 10.92 13.66
CA GLN A 386 8.16 10.82 13.52
C GLN A 386 8.81 12.16 13.89
N ARG A 387 10.13 12.21 14.12
CA ARG A 387 10.79 13.47 14.51
C ARG A 387 10.84 14.47 13.36
N GLU A 388 10.94 13.97 12.14
CA GLU A 388 10.93 14.74 10.91
C GLU A 388 9.58 15.44 10.69
N ASP A 389 8.51 14.95 11.31
CA ASP A 389 7.18 15.57 11.24
C ASP A 389 7.12 16.92 11.96
N ASP A 390 7.96 17.16 12.97
CA ASP A 390 7.99 18.42 13.71
C ASP A 390 8.36 19.60 12.79
N GLU A 391 9.22 19.37 11.79
CA GLU A 391 9.60 20.37 10.78
C GLU A 391 8.52 20.53 9.70
N ALA A 392 7.82 19.45 9.34
CA ALA A 392 6.77 19.45 8.33
C ALA A 392 5.43 20.01 8.85
N LEU A 393 5.15 19.87 10.14
CA LEU A 393 3.86 20.20 10.77
C LEU A 393 3.41 21.65 10.51
N PRO A 394 4.26 22.70 10.65
CA PRO A 394 3.86 24.06 10.30
C PRO A 394 3.51 24.27 8.83
N LEU A 395 4.10 23.48 7.93
CA LEU A 395 3.86 23.57 6.49
C LEU A 395 2.55 22.85 6.11
N ASP A 396 2.32 21.66 6.68
CA ASP A 396 1.15 20.82 6.39
C ASP A 396 -0.14 21.28 7.11
N TYR A 397 -0.05 22.14 8.13
CA TYR A 397 -1.22 22.65 8.88
C TYR A 397 -2.33 23.18 7.95
N PRO A 398 -3.61 22.76 8.10
CA PRO A 398 -4.23 22.06 9.23
C PRO A 398 -4.31 20.55 9.05
N LEU A 399 -3.59 19.97 8.09
CA LEU A 399 -3.47 18.53 7.89
C LEU A 399 -2.29 18.00 8.71
N LEU A 400 -2.53 17.07 9.62
CA LEU A 400 -1.43 16.45 10.38
C LEU A 400 -0.63 15.48 9.49
N PRO A 401 0.71 15.39 9.66
CA PRO A 401 1.54 14.44 8.90
C PRO A 401 1.08 12.98 8.99
N THR A 402 0.61 12.55 10.16
CA THR A 402 0.03 11.21 10.39
C THR A 402 -1.23 10.97 9.54
N ARG A 403 -2.08 11.99 9.39
CA ARG A 403 -3.32 11.93 8.59
C ARG A 403 -3.03 11.97 7.10
N LYS A 404 -2.06 12.78 6.68
CA LYS A 404 -1.55 12.81 5.31
C LYS A 404 -1.07 11.41 4.89
N ARG A 405 -0.18 10.80 5.68
CA ARG A 405 0.27 9.42 5.44
C ARG A 405 -0.87 8.41 5.42
N LEU A 406 -1.86 8.53 6.32
CA LEU A 406 -3.03 7.66 6.32
C LEU A 406 -3.84 7.80 5.02
N TRP A 407 -4.11 9.03 4.59
CA TRP A 407 -4.83 9.34 3.36
C TRP A 407 -4.11 8.78 2.14
N ASP A 408 -2.78 8.87 2.09
CA ASP A 408 -1.99 8.27 1.01
C ASP A 408 -2.19 6.75 0.94
N ARG A 409 -2.19 6.07 2.10
CA ARG A 409 -2.45 4.61 2.13
C ARG A 409 -3.86 4.26 1.69
N ILE A 410 -4.85 5.05 2.10
CA ILE A 410 -6.25 4.86 1.67
C ILE A 410 -6.37 5.04 0.16
N LEU A 411 -5.84 6.15 -0.38
CA LEU A 411 -5.87 6.46 -1.80
C LEU A 411 -5.16 5.39 -2.64
N HIS A 412 -4.03 4.86 -2.16
CA HIS A 412 -3.36 3.74 -2.82
C HIS A 412 -4.17 2.45 -2.79
N ALA A 413 -4.86 2.15 -1.68
CA ALA A 413 -5.62 0.91 -1.55
C ALA A 413 -6.89 0.89 -2.40
N VAL A 414 -7.55 2.05 -2.57
CA VAL A 414 -8.80 2.15 -3.34
C VAL A 414 -8.57 2.36 -4.84
N ASP A 415 -7.34 2.70 -5.27
CA ASP A 415 -6.99 2.96 -6.67
C ASP A 415 -6.37 1.73 -7.37
N THR A 416 -7.14 0.64 -7.48
CA THR A 416 -6.67 -0.62 -8.05
C THR A 416 -6.44 -0.59 -9.57
N GLY A 417 -6.86 0.48 -10.26
CA GLY A 417 -6.73 0.63 -11.72
C GLY A 417 -5.72 1.68 -12.18
N GLY A 418 -5.05 2.40 -11.27
CA GLY A 418 -4.21 3.56 -11.60
C GLY A 418 -4.99 4.70 -12.29
N MET A 419 -6.33 4.65 -12.20
CA MET A 419 -7.24 5.58 -12.87
C MET A 419 -7.66 6.74 -11.96
N SER A 420 -7.27 6.73 -10.67
CA SER A 420 -7.62 7.79 -9.73
C SER A 420 -6.51 8.83 -9.59
N THR A 421 -6.92 10.09 -9.64
CA THR A 421 -6.13 11.30 -9.40
C THR A 421 -5.65 11.38 -7.95
N GLN A 422 -4.65 10.61 -7.53
CA GLN A 422 -4.17 10.66 -6.13
C GLN A 422 -3.74 12.09 -5.75
N LEU A 423 -3.09 12.82 -6.67
CA LEU A 423 -2.66 14.20 -6.42
C LEU A 423 -3.77 15.24 -6.38
N ARG A 424 -4.65 15.21 -7.39
CA ARG A 424 -5.78 16.14 -7.45
C ARG A 424 -6.70 15.87 -6.26
N THR A 425 -6.76 14.63 -5.80
CA THR A 425 -7.46 14.32 -4.55
C THR A 425 -6.72 14.95 -3.38
N GLN A 426 -5.41 14.78 -3.20
CA GLN A 426 -4.68 15.44 -2.10
C GLN A 426 -4.76 16.97 -2.09
N LEU A 427 -4.51 17.66 -3.22
CA LEU A 427 -4.63 19.12 -3.31
C LEU A 427 -6.05 19.58 -3.02
N ARG A 428 -7.06 18.93 -3.60
CA ARG A 428 -8.48 19.23 -3.34
C ARG A 428 -8.85 18.95 -1.88
N LEU A 429 -8.41 17.82 -1.32
CA LEU A 429 -8.63 17.43 0.07
C LEU A 429 -8.04 18.44 1.04
N ALA A 430 -6.79 18.84 0.81
CA ALA A 430 -6.12 19.83 1.66
C ALA A 430 -6.77 21.21 1.54
N TYR A 431 -7.18 21.62 0.34
CA TYR A 431 -7.92 22.85 0.11
C TYR A 431 -9.31 22.84 0.77
N GLU A 432 -10.12 21.82 0.50
CA GLU A 432 -11.46 21.70 1.07
C GLU A 432 -11.43 21.49 2.59
N GLY A 433 -10.44 20.75 3.11
CA GLY A 433 -10.23 20.59 4.55
C GLY A 433 -9.73 21.88 5.23
N SER A 434 -8.86 22.65 4.56
CA SER A 434 -8.46 23.96 5.07
C SER A 434 -9.64 24.93 5.09
N ARG A 435 -10.53 24.84 4.09
CA ARG A 435 -11.78 25.61 4.05
C ARG A 435 -12.78 25.18 5.11
N SER A 436 -12.92 23.88 5.39
CA SER A 436 -13.86 23.38 6.40
C SER A 436 -13.47 23.77 7.82
N THR A 437 -12.18 23.93 8.09
CA THR A 437 -11.65 24.37 9.39
C THR A 437 -11.33 25.87 9.45
N ALA A 438 -11.63 26.64 8.40
CA ALA A 438 -11.15 28.01 8.23
C ALA A 438 -11.66 29.00 9.30
N LEU A 439 -12.91 28.81 9.75
CA LEU A 439 -13.57 29.66 10.74
C LEU A 439 -13.33 29.20 12.19
N GLU A 440 -12.57 28.11 12.37
CA GLU A 440 -12.25 27.56 13.68
C GLU A 440 -11.00 28.23 14.27
N PRO A 441 -10.82 28.21 15.61
CA PRO A 441 -9.63 28.72 16.27
C PRO A 441 -8.34 28.02 15.82
N ILE A 442 -7.22 28.76 15.85
CA ILE A 442 -5.88 28.19 15.63
C ILE A 442 -5.61 27.02 16.59
N GLY A 443 -5.16 25.90 16.03
CA GLY A 443 -5.04 24.62 16.72
C GLY A 443 -6.12 23.60 16.34
N THR A 444 -7.16 24.02 15.61
CA THR A 444 -8.11 23.09 14.99
C THR A 444 -7.53 22.50 13.70
N VAL A 445 -7.65 21.18 13.53
CA VAL A 445 -7.08 20.38 12.44
C VAL A 445 -8.14 19.56 11.69
N ILE A 446 -7.84 19.18 10.46
CA ILE A 446 -8.74 18.39 9.60
C ILE A 446 -8.81 16.96 10.11
N PRO A 447 -9.97 16.44 10.53
CA PRO A 447 -10.05 15.09 11.06
C PRO A 447 -9.87 14.06 9.95
N ALA A 448 -9.37 12.88 10.30
CA ALA A 448 -8.95 11.91 9.29
C ALA A 448 -10.12 11.32 8.48
N ASP A 449 -11.33 11.31 9.05
CA ASP A 449 -12.55 10.81 8.43
C ASP A 449 -13.05 11.69 7.28
N PHE A 450 -12.60 12.94 7.21
CA PHE A 450 -12.98 13.90 6.15
C PHE A 450 -12.79 13.35 4.73
N ILE A 451 -11.77 12.50 4.52
CA ILE A 451 -11.52 11.87 3.22
C ILE A 451 -12.67 10.94 2.77
N PHE A 452 -13.46 10.39 3.70
CA PHE A 452 -14.58 9.51 3.37
C PHE A 452 -15.61 10.23 2.50
N ASP A 453 -16.08 11.40 2.94
CA ASP A 453 -17.08 12.19 2.20
C ASP A 453 -16.58 12.60 0.82
N GLN A 454 -15.29 12.89 0.74
CA GLN A 454 -14.59 13.32 -0.46
C GLN A 454 -14.41 12.20 -1.49
N LEU A 455 -14.35 10.95 -1.02
CA LEU A 455 -14.23 9.76 -1.84
C LEU A 455 -15.58 9.05 -2.05
N ASN A 456 -16.62 9.37 -1.29
CA ASN A 456 -17.86 8.60 -1.23
C ASN A 456 -18.44 8.28 -2.61
N THR A 457 -18.65 9.29 -3.46
CA THR A 457 -19.15 9.11 -4.82
C THR A 457 -18.24 8.23 -5.68
N TYR A 458 -16.91 8.36 -5.52
CA TYR A 458 -15.93 7.52 -6.23
C TYR A 458 -16.00 6.07 -5.75
N LEU A 459 -16.07 5.84 -4.43
CA LEU A 459 -16.13 4.49 -3.86
C LEU A 459 -17.40 3.76 -4.31
N ILE A 460 -18.54 4.46 -4.37
CA ILE A 460 -19.80 3.90 -4.89
C ILE A 460 -19.69 3.59 -6.38
N ARG A 461 -19.23 4.54 -7.20
CA ARG A 461 -19.16 4.39 -8.66
C ARG A 461 -18.24 3.24 -9.08
N ASN A 462 -17.16 3.00 -8.34
CA ASN A 462 -16.22 1.91 -8.60
C ASN A 462 -16.58 0.60 -7.89
N GLY A 463 -17.75 0.53 -7.23
CA GLY A 463 -18.23 -0.69 -6.58
C GLY A 463 -17.43 -1.10 -5.33
N LEU A 464 -16.60 -0.22 -4.78
CA LEU A 464 -15.86 -0.44 -3.54
C LEU A 464 -16.77 -0.27 -2.32
N LEU A 465 -17.64 0.74 -2.35
CA LEU A 465 -18.63 1.04 -1.31
C LEU A 465 -20.03 0.68 -1.80
N ALA A 466 -20.60 -0.38 -1.26
CA ALA A 466 -22.00 -0.73 -1.53
C ALA A 466 -22.94 0.37 -1.01
N ALA A 467 -23.97 0.70 -1.78
CA ALA A 467 -24.95 1.74 -1.42
C ALA A 467 -25.60 1.47 -0.05
N GLU A 468 -25.85 0.21 0.28
CA GLU A 468 -26.42 -0.20 1.57
C GLU A 468 -25.49 0.10 2.75
N ILE A 469 -24.17 -0.06 2.57
CA ILE A 469 -23.18 0.26 3.59
C ILE A 469 -23.12 1.79 3.77
N ASN A 470 -23.12 2.54 2.67
CA ASN A 470 -23.14 4.01 2.75
C ASN A 470 -24.38 4.53 3.48
N GLU A 471 -25.57 3.97 3.18
CA GLU A 471 -26.82 4.32 3.86
C GLU A 471 -26.78 3.93 5.34
N MET A 472 -26.21 2.77 5.68
CA MET A 472 -26.02 2.36 7.08
C MET A 472 -25.10 3.32 7.84
N ILE A 473 -23.97 3.74 7.26
CA ILE A 473 -23.07 4.72 7.87
C ILE A 473 -23.80 6.06 8.08
N GLY A 474 -24.54 6.54 7.07
CA GLY A 474 -25.28 7.79 7.15
C GLY A 474 -26.41 7.78 8.18
N LYS A 475 -27.10 6.64 8.37
CA LYS A 475 -28.19 6.50 9.35
C LYS A 475 -27.75 6.58 10.81
N GLU A 476 -26.46 6.39 11.08
CA GLU A 476 -25.94 6.53 12.44
C GLU A 476 -25.93 8.00 12.91
N ASP A 477 -25.93 8.95 11.97
CA ASP A 477 -26.14 10.35 12.29
C ASP A 477 -27.64 10.62 12.50
N ASP A 478 -28.04 10.61 13.77
CA ASP A 478 -29.39 10.95 14.23
C ASP A 478 -29.57 12.45 14.56
N GLY A 479 -28.59 13.29 14.21
CA GLY A 479 -28.56 14.72 14.51
C GLY A 479 -28.11 15.04 15.94
N THR A 480 -27.73 14.05 16.75
CA THR A 480 -27.09 14.26 18.05
C THR A 480 -25.56 14.20 17.94
N PRO A 481 -24.80 14.79 18.89
CA PRO A 481 -23.34 14.71 18.87
C PRO A 481 -22.79 13.28 18.91
N ASP A 482 -23.50 12.35 19.56
CA ASP A 482 -23.10 10.94 19.57
C ASP A 482 -23.43 10.25 18.24
N GLY A 483 -24.55 10.59 17.60
CA GLY A 483 -24.92 10.07 16.29
C GLY A 483 -23.93 10.48 15.21
N GLU A 484 -23.61 11.78 15.15
CA GLU A 484 -22.56 12.30 14.26
C GLU A 484 -21.24 11.55 14.48
N LEU A 485 -20.83 11.39 15.74
CA LEU A 485 -19.61 10.66 16.08
C LEU A 485 -19.66 9.19 15.68
N LYS A 486 -20.81 8.50 15.81
CA LYS A 486 -20.98 7.12 15.35
C LYS A 486 -20.82 7.02 13.83
N SER A 487 -21.42 7.93 13.07
CA SER A 487 -21.29 7.95 11.61
C SER A 487 -19.82 8.10 11.18
N ARG A 488 -19.11 9.06 11.81
CA ARG A 488 -17.68 9.30 11.56
C ARG A 488 -16.79 8.12 11.96
N ILE A 489 -17.10 7.45 13.08
CA ILE A 489 -16.43 6.20 13.49
C ILE A 489 -16.61 5.12 12.41
N CYS A 490 -17.84 4.91 11.94
CA CYS A 490 -18.14 3.91 10.93
C CYS A 490 -17.43 4.20 9.59
N ALA A 491 -17.38 5.47 9.16
CA ALA A 491 -16.61 5.91 8.00
C ALA A 491 -15.12 5.57 8.12
N LEU A 492 -14.50 5.84 9.28
CA LEU A 492 -13.09 5.47 9.50
C LEU A 492 -12.86 3.97 9.54
N ILE A 493 -13.72 3.20 10.20
CA ILE A 493 -13.62 1.73 10.22
C ILE A 493 -13.65 1.21 8.79
N TYR A 494 -14.56 1.72 7.97
CA TYR A 494 -14.67 1.36 6.55
C TYR A 494 -13.39 1.68 5.78
N LEU A 495 -12.81 2.87 5.96
CA LEU A 495 -11.58 3.25 5.24
C LEU A 495 -10.35 2.44 5.70
N ILE A 496 -10.18 2.26 7.02
CA ILE A 496 -9.04 1.53 7.59
C ILE A 496 -9.01 0.08 7.11
N GLN A 497 -10.17 -0.55 6.85
CA GLN A 497 -10.21 -1.94 6.40
C GLN A 497 -9.54 -2.17 5.03
N HIS A 498 -9.31 -1.11 4.25
CA HIS A 498 -8.63 -1.18 2.95
C HIS A 498 -7.10 -1.05 3.10
N ILE A 499 -6.61 -0.60 4.25
CA ILE A 499 -5.17 -0.42 4.49
C ILE A 499 -4.53 -1.78 4.75
N ASP A 500 -3.36 -2.00 4.14
CA ASP A 500 -2.57 -3.21 4.35
C ASP A 500 -2.20 -3.39 5.84
N GLU A 501 -2.51 -4.58 6.39
CA GLU A 501 -2.30 -4.93 7.81
C GLU A 501 -0.83 -4.76 8.24
N SER A 502 0.13 -4.82 7.31
CA SER A 502 1.56 -4.63 7.57
C SER A 502 1.92 -3.21 8.04
N PHE A 503 1.03 -2.22 7.88
CA PHE A 503 1.20 -0.89 8.47
C PHE A 503 0.84 -0.84 9.96
N GLY A 504 0.16 -1.86 10.48
CA GLY A 504 -0.24 -1.97 11.88
C GLY A 504 -1.43 -1.08 12.27
N VAL A 505 -2.08 -0.43 11.30
CA VAL A 505 -3.23 0.44 11.55
C VAL A 505 -4.48 -0.42 11.68
N ASN A 506 -5.02 -0.50 12.89
CA ASN A 506 -6.22 -1.27 13.19
C ASN A 506 -7.33 -0.35 13.68
N ALA A 507 -8.56 -0.62 13.24
CA ALA A 507 -9.74 0.14 13.67
C ALA A 507 -10.16 -0.27 15.10
N ASN A 508 -9.43 0.25 16.09
CA ASN A 508 -9.70 0.07 17.51
C ASN A 508 -9.97 1.44 18.17
N ALA A 509 -10.43 1.44 19.42
CA ALA A 509 -10.80 2.67 20.11
C ALA A 509 -9.66 3.70 20.20
N GLN A 510 -8.41 3.26 20.35
CA GLN A 510 -7.25 4.14 20.43
C GLN A 510 -6.99 4.83 19.08
N THR A 511 -6.85 4.04 18.01
CA THR A 511 -6.63 4.55 16.64
C THR A 511 -7.74 5.50 16.22
N LEU A 512 -9.00 5.11 16.42
CA LEU A 512 -10.16 5.92 16.03
C LEU A 512 -10.20 7.25 16.81
N SER A 513 -9.90 7.22 18.12
CA SER A 513 -9.84 8.45 18.92
C SER A 513 -8.77 9.42 18.42
N ASP A 514 -7.59 8.93 18.07
CA ASP A 514 -6.48 9.76 17.55
C ASP A 514 -6.85 10.42 16.21
N LEU A 515 -7.49 9.65 15.33
CA LEU A 515 -7.87 10.07 13.99
C LEU A 515 -9.05 11.06 13.97
N LEU A 516 -9.92 11.01 14.98
CA LEU A 516 -11.10 11.87 15.11
C LEU A 516 -10.83 13.23 15.77
N VAL A 517 -9.66 13.44 16.41
CA VAL A 517 -9.32 14.70 17.08
C VAL A 517 -9.40 15.87 16.10
N THR A 518 -10.19 16.89 16.41
CA THR A 518 -10.26 18.14 15.65
C THR A 518 -9.58 19.29 16.39
N ASP A 519 -9.83 19.44 17.69
CA ASP A 519 -9.22 20.46 18.53
C ASP A 519 -8.00 19.89 19.28
N LEU A 520 -6.79 20.29 18.89
CA LEU A 520 -5.55 19.83 19.52
C LEU A 520 -5.35 20.39 20.94
N VAL A 521 -5.96 21.53 21.26
CA VAL A 521 -5.83 22.18 22.57
C VAL A 521 -6.74 21.51 23.59
N ALA A 522 -7.97 21.15 23.20
CA ALA A 522 -8.86 20.32 24.01
C ALA A 522 -8.35 18.87 24.13
N GLY A 523 -7.67 18.38 23.10
CA GLY A 523 -7.12 17.04 23.04
C GLY A 523 -8.19 15.94 22.95
N SER A 524 -7.76 14.69 23.08
CA SER A 524 -8.59 13.52 22.82
C SER A 524 -9.27 12.91 24.05
N ASP A 525 -9.19 13.52 25.24
CA ASP A 525 -9.65 12.89 26.48
C ASP A 525 -11.14 12.54 26.46
N LEU A 526 -11.96 13.41 25.88
CA LEU A 526 -13.39 13.17 25.69
C LEU A 526 -13.61 12.00 24.71
N LEU A 527 -12.91 11.99 23.58
CA LEU A 527 -13.00 10.94 22.57
C LEU A 527 -12.59 9.58 23.15
N ARG A 528 -11.49 9.52 23.91
CA ARG A 528 -11.01 8.28 24.55
C ARG A 528 -11.98 7.71 25.57
N LYS A 529 -12.88 8.53 26.14
CA LYS A 529 -13.98 8.07 27.00
C LYS A 529 -15.22 7.66 26.21
N ARG A 530 -15.56 8.40 25.14
CA ARG A 530 -16.82 8.21 24.39
C ARG A 530 -16.72 7.10 23.34
N VAL A 531 -15.65 7.06 22.56
CA VAL A 531 -15.45 6.13 21.44
C VAL A 531 -15.61 4.65 21.87
N PRO A 532 -15.02 4.18 23.00
CA PRO A 532 -15.23 2.79 23.43
C PRO A 532 -16.71 2.42 23.66
N LEU A 533 -17.48 3.31 24.28
CA LEU A 533 -18.91 3.09 24.55
C LEU A 533 -19.73 3.05 23.25
N LEU A 534 -19.40 3.91 22.29
CA LEU A 534 -20.07 3.94 20.99
C LEU A 534 -19.73 2.70 20.14
N LEU A 535 -18.48 2.21 20.21
CA LEU A 535 -18.08 0.97 19.55
C LEU A 535 -18.81 -0.25 20.13
N GLU A 536 -19.03 -0.28 21.44
CA GLU A 536 -19.82 -1.32 22.11
C GLU A 536 -21.28 -1.31 21.60
N ASP A 537 -21.94 -0.14 21.61
CA ASP A 537 -23.30 0.03 21.06
C ASP A 537 -23.39 -0.39 19.58
N LEU A 538 -22.46 0.07 18.73
CA LEU A 538 -22.43 -0.27 17.31
C LEU A 538 -22.23 -1.77 17.08
N ASN A 539 -21.41 -2.43 17.90
CA ASN A 539 -21.15 -3.86 17.83
C ASN A 539 -22.37 -4.68 18.31
N ASP A 540 -23.05 -4.22 19.36
CA ASP A 540 -24.24 -4.88 19.91
C ASP A 540 -25.43 -4.79 18.95
N ARG A 541 -25.60 -3.65 18.28
CA ARG A 541 -26.58 -3.47 17.20
C ARG A 541 -26.19 -4.17 15.88
N GLY A 542 -24.96 -4.70 15.79
CA GLY A 542 -24.44 -5.36 14.59
C GLY A 542 -24.24 -4.41 13.41
N VAL A 543 -23.92 -3.15 13.66
CA VAL A 543 -23.45 -2.20 12.62
C VAL A 543 -21.99 -2.52 12.28
N ILE A 544 -21.21 -2.87 13.29
CA ILE A 544 -19.83 -3.33 13.19
C ILE A 544 -19.67 -4.69 13.86
N SER A 545 -18.54 -5.35 13.63
CA SER A 545 -18.17 -6.61 14.28
C SER A 545 -16.74 -6.56 14.78
N ASP A 546 -16.53 -6.93 16.03
CA ASP A 546 -15.20 -7.22 16.57
C ASP A 546 -14.68 -8.53 15.95
N VAL A 547 -13.61 -8.44 15.15
CA VAL A 547 -12.92 -9.59 14.54
C VAL A 547 -11.83 -10.18 15.44
N GLY A 548 -11.72 -9.67 16.66
CA GLY A 548 -10.81 -10.10 17.72
C GLY A 548 -9.85 -8.97 18.11
N ASN A 549 -9.47 -8.97 19.40
CA ASN A 549 -8.62 -7.96 20.02
C ASN A 549 -9.16 -6.53 19.91
N HIS A 550 -10.49 -6.35 19.91
CA HIS A 550 -11.15 -5.05 19.77
C HIS A 550 -10.79 -4.34 18.46
N ILE A 551 -10.61 -5.13 17.41
CA ILE A 551 -10.44 -4.64 16.04
C ILE A 551 -11.79 -4.77 15.36
N TYR A 552 -12.35 -3.64 14.95
CA TYR A 552 -13.69 -3.57 14.40
C TYR A 552 -13.67 -3.53 12.87
N ARG A 553 -14.68 -4.13 12.25
CA ARG A 553 -14.96 -4.02 10.81
C ARG A 553 -16.44 -3.74 10.59
N ILE A 554 -16.77 -3.07 9.49
CA ILE A 554 -18.16 -2.85 9.07
C ILE A 554 -18.84 -4.19 8.77
N GLN A 555 -20.09 -4.37 9.22
CA GLN A 555 -20.85 -5.57 8.90
C GLN A 555 -21.65 -5.43 7.60
N THR A 556 -21.48 -6.42 6.73
CA THR A 556 -22.34 -6.65 5.56
C THR A 556 -23.50 -7.59 5.90
N LYS A 557 -24.48 -7.72 5.01
CA LYS A 557 -25.58 -8.68 5.17
C LYS A 557 -25.06 -10.12 5.26
N GLU A 558 -24.12 -10.46 4.37
CA GLU A 558 -23.46 -11.75 4.45
C GLU A 558 -22.66 -11.89 5.76
N GLY A 559 -21.89 -10.85 6.14
CA GLY A 559 -21.15 -10.81 7.40
C GLY A 559 -22.02 -11.08 8.62
N LYS A 560 -23.22 -10.50 8.69
CA LYS A 560 -24.23 -10.76 9.74
C LYS A 560 -24.61 -12.24 9.82
N ALA A 561 -24.86 -12.87 8.67
CA ALA A 561 -25.21 -14.27 8.61
C ALA A 561 -24.05 -15.17 9.06
N TRP A 562 -22.82 -14.87 8.64
CA TRP A 562 -21.61 -15.59 9.09
C TRP A 562 -21.38 -15.44 10.60
N ASP A 563 -21.53 -14.22 11.13
CA ASP A 563 -21.34 -13.95 12.57
C ASP A 563 -22.44 -14.55 13.44
N SER A 564 -23.69 -14.57 12.97
CA SER A 564 -24.80 -15.25 13.66
C SER A 564 -24.54 -16.77 13.79
N ASP A 565 -24.11 -17.40 12.70
CA ASP A 565 -23.75 -18.81 12.72
C ASP A 565 -22.56 -19.08 13.65
N TYR A 566 -21.52 -18.25 13.58
CA TYR A 566 -20.38 -18.33 14.49
C TYR A 566 -20.81 -18.18 15.95
N ARG A 567 -21.66 -17.20 16.30
CA ARG A 567 -22.17 -17.00 17.67
C ARG A 567 -22.97 -18.21 18.15
N THR A 568 -23.77 -18.81 17.26
CA THR A 568 -24.52 -20.04 17.55
C THR A 568 -23.58 -21.20 17.85
N LYS A 569 -22.57 -21.42 17.01
CA LYS A 569 -21.56 -22.46 17.22
C LYS A 569 -20.72 -22.21 18.46
N LEU A 570 -20.37 -20.96 18.73
CA LEU A 570 -19.65 -20.57 19.94
C LEU A 570 -20.43 -20.94 21.20
N ALA A 571 -21.73 -20.65 21.24
CA ALA A 571 -22.59 -21.03 22.35
C ALA A 571 -22.67 -22.56 22.52
N GLN A 572 -22.79 -23.31 21.41
CA GLN A 572 -22.78 -24.77 21.42
C GLN A 572 -21.46 -25.33 21.98
N TYR A 573 -20.30 -24.85 21.51
CA TYR A 573 -19.00 -25.31 22.00
C TYR A 573 -18.72 -24.88 23.44
N LYS A 574 -19.20 -23.71 23.89
CA LYS A 574 -19.09 -23.29 25.30
C LYS A 574 -19.85 -24.21 26.25
N ALA A 575 -20.93 -24.84 25.77
CA ALA A 575 -21.72 -25.80 26.53
C ALA A 575 -21.17 -27.25 26.46
N ASP A 576 -20.24 -27.55 25.54
CA ASP A 576 -19.67 -28.88 25.36
C ASP A 576 -18.32 -29.02 26.10
N ASP A 577 -18.41 -29.25 27.41
CA ASP A 577 -17.24 -29.39 28.28
C ASP A 577 -16.32 -30.55 27.86
N SER A 578 -16.87 -31.62 27.30
CA SER A 578 -16.11 -32.79 26.84
C SER A 578 -15.18 -32.46 25.69
N LYS A 579 -15.68 -31.74 24.66
CA LYS A 579 -14.84 -31.29 23.55
C LYS A 579 -13.79 -30.28 23.97
N ILE A 580 -14.15 -29.35 24.88
CA ILE A 580 -13.20 -28.39 25.43
C ILE A 580 -12.07 -29.11 26.17
N MET A 581 -12.41 -30.10 27.00
CA MET A 581 -11.45 -30.93 27.73
C MET A 581 -10.49 -31.63 26.77
N PHE A 582 -11.02 -32.38 25.80
CA PHE A 582 -10.21 -33.09 24.82
C PHE A 582 -9.26 -32.16 24.07
N LYS A 583 -9.77 -30.99 23.62
CA LYS A 583 -8.95 -30.05 22.86
C LYS A 583 -7.88 -29.36 23.73
N ARG A 584 -8.17 -29.08 24.99
CA ARG A 584 -7.18 -28.56 25.95
C ARG A 584 -6.04 -29.54 26.11
N ASP A 585 -6.35 -30.82 26.29
CA ASP A 585 -5.35 -31.86 26.54
C ASP A 585 -4.51 -32.12 25.27
N ASP A 586 -5.13 -32.08 24.10
CA ASP A 586 -4.43 -32.08 22.80
C ASP A 586 -3.45 -30.89 22.66
N LEU A 587 -3.88 -29.67 22.99
CA LEU A 587 -3.03 -28.47 22.93
C LEU A 587 -1.85 -28.52 23.91
N LEU A 588 -2.11 -28.86 25.17
CA LEU A 588 -1.06 -28.98 26.20
C LEU A 588 -0.09 -30.12 25.87
N GLY A 589 -0.61 -31.28 25.47
CA GLY A 589 0.19 -32.45 25.10
C GLY A 589 1.07 -32.19 23.88
N SER A 590 0.51 -31.55 22.86
CA SER A 590 1.26 -31.12 21.67
C SER A 590 2.37 -30.13 22.01
N ALA A 591 2.11 -29.16 22.90
CA ALA A 591 3.11 -28.19 23.31
C ALA A 591 4.25 -28.82 24.12
N VAL A 592 3.94 -29.78 24.99
CA VAL A 592 4.93 -30.60 25.72
C VAL A 592 5.78 -31.42 24.74
N ASN A 593 5.14 -32.13 23.81
CA ASN A 593 5.85 -32.91 22.78
C ASN A 593 6.79 -32.03 21.95
N LYS A 594 6.35 -30.84 21.54
CA LYS A 594 7.17 -29.88 20.79
C LYS A 594 8.38 -29.41 21.61
N LYS A 595 8.23 -29.19 22.92
CA LYS A 595 9.36 -28.82 23.81
C LYS A 595 10.37 -29.95 24.00
N LEU A 596 9.94 -31.20 23.88
CA LEU A 596 10.79 -32.39 24.02
C LEU A 596 11.22 -32.99 22.68
N GLN A 597 10.90 -32.32 21.57
CA GLN A 597 11.33 -32.74 20.25
C GLN A 597 12.86 -32.62 20.13
N GLY A 598 13.52 -33.68 19.68
CA GLY A 598 14.98 -33.72 19.59
C GLY A 598 15.68 -33.91 20.94
N PHE A 599 14.95 -34.27 22.00
CA PHE A 599 15.54 -34.63 23.29
C PHE A 599 16.54 -35.78 23.12
N SER A 600 17.79 -35.52 23.49
CA SER A 600 18.86 -36.52 23.49
C SER A 600 19.52 -36.57 24.85
N LEU A 601 19.83 -37.78 25.29
CA LEU A 601 20.47 -38.02 26.57
C LEU A 601 21.57 -39.06 26.38
N VAL A 602 22.73 -38.81 26.95
CA VAL A 602 23.87 -39.73 26.91
C VAL A 602 24.41 -39.92 28.31
N GLN A 603 24.89 -41.14 28.61
CA GLN A 603 25.45 -41.49 29.92
C GLN A 603 26.96 -41.76 29.81
N GLY A 604 27.72 -41.11 30.70
CA GLY A 604 29.15 -41.36 30.94
C GLY A 604 30.10 -41.07 29.77
N LYS A 605 31.35 -41.52 29.94
CA LYS A 605 32.47 -41.34 29.00
C LYS A 605 32.23 -42.05 27.67
N SER A 606 31.57 -43.20 27.73
CA SER A 606 31.15 -43.98 26.56
C SER A 606 30.09 -43.29 25.70
N LYS A 607 29.49 -42.19 26.17
CA LYS A 607 28.39 -41.46 25.52
C LYS A 607 27.22 -42.38 25.13
N THR A 608 26.90 -43.35 25.99
CA THR A 608 25.86 -44.34 25.71
C THR A 608 24.49 -43.65 25.61
N PRO A 609 23.78 -43.74 24.47
CA PRO A 609 22.47 -43.11 24.31
C PRO A 609 21.43 -43.66 25.29
N ARG A 610 20.64 -42.76 25.87
CA ARG A 610 19.52 -43.06 26.78
C ARG A 610 18.24 -42.46 26.24
N GLN A 611 17.14 -43.17 26.48
CA GLN A 611 15.81 -42.74 26.06
C GLN A 611 14.95 -42.46 27.29
N ILE A 612 14.11 -41.43 27.18
CA ILE A 612 12.99 -41.19 28.08
C ILE A 612 11.75 -41.92 27.56
N ASP A 613 10.85 -42.25 28.47
CA ASP A 613 9.52 -42.76 28.17
C ASP A 613 8.49 -41.76 28.70
N LEU A 614 7.76 -41.13 27.80
CA LEU A 614 6.86 -40.02 28.10
C LEU A 614 5.43 -40.53 28.23
N THR A 615 4.87 -40.41 29.44
CA THR A 615 3.45 -40.64 29.70
C THR A 615 2.78 -39.29 29.95
N ILE A 616 2.03 -38.79 28.97
CA ILE A 616 1.34 -37.49 29.04
C ILE A 616 -0.14 -37.74 29.34
N PHE A 617 -0.62 -37.18 30.46
CA PHE A 617 -2.02 -37.25 30.94
C PHE A 617 -2.54 -38.69 31.12
N GLY A 618 -1.63 -39.64 31.36
CA GLY A 618 -2.00 -40.99 31.77
C GLY A 618 -2.47 -41.01 33.23
N SER A 619 -3.62 -41.61 33.51
CA SER A 619 -4.12 -41.79 34.87
C SER A 619 -3.37 -42.88 35.65
N GLN A 620 -2.71 -43.79 34.93
CA GLN A 620 -1.92 -44.87 35.52
C GLN A 620 -0.46 -44.47 35.62
N ARG A 621 0.15 -44.85 36.75
CA ARG A 621 1.59 -44.70 36.98
C ARG A 621 2.38 -45.48 35.93
N PRO A 622 3.39 -44.88 35.28
CA PRO A 622 4.24 -45.58 34.31
C PRO A 622 5.05 -46.72 34.94
N GLU A 623 5.24 -47.79 34.17
CA GLU A 623 6.14 -48.88 34.55
C GLU A 623 7.60 -48.42 34.43
N ILE A 624 8.43 -48.87 35.37
CA ILE A 624 9.86 -48.60 35.34
C ILE A 624 10.52 -49.72 34.54
N GLY A 625 10.70 -49.46 33.24
CA GLY A 625 11.34 -50.37 32.29
C GLY A 625 12.85 -50.13 32.14
N THR A 626 13.34 -50.08 30.90
CA THR A 626 14.75 -49.77 30.57
C THR A 626 14.98 -48.31 30.16
N LYS A 627 13.89 -47.54 30.02
CA LYS A 627 13.88 -46.11 29.67
C LYS A 627 13.50 -45.28 30.89
N ILE A 628 13.95 -44.03 30.94
CA ILE A 628 13.69 -43.13 32.07
C ILE A 628 12.23 -42.68 32.03
N PRO A 629 11.38 -43.04 33.01
CA PRO A 629 9.97 -42.73 32.94
C PRO A 629 9.71 -41.27 33.37
N VAL A 630 8.98 -40.54 32.52
CA VAL A 630 8.55 -39.16 32.76
C VAL A 630 7.02 -39.12 32.70
N TRP A 631 6.40 -38.80 33.83
CA TRP A 631 4.95 -38.77 33.99
C TRP A 631 4.43 -37.34 34.11
N ILE A 632 3.73 -36.88 33.08
CA ILE A 632 3.27 -35.50 32.95
C ILE A 632 1.77 -35.45 33.23
N ARG A 633 1.36 -34.65 34.22
CA ARG A 633 -0.03 -34.48 34.66
C ARG A 633 -0.38 -33.01 34.79
N HIS A 634 -1.66 -32.67 34.81
CA HIS A 634 -2.11 -31.28 34.90
C HIS A 634 -3.22 -31.03 35.93
N GLY A 635 -3.32 -29.77 36.36
CA GLY A 635 -4.24 -29.30 37.41
C GLY A 635 -5.74 -29.41 37.10
N TRP A 636 -6.14 -29.81 35.89
CA TRP A 636 -7.55 -30.07 35.54
C TRP A 636 -8.03 -31.46 35.95
N GLU A 637 -7.12 -32.41 36.15
CA GLU A 637 -7.44 -33.79 36.52
C GLU A 637 -6.94 -34.13 37.93
N VAL A 638 -5.75 -33.63 38.30
CA VAL A 638 -5.09 -33.96 39.56
C VAL A 638 -4.68 -32.70 40.31
N GLN A 639 -4.78 -32.72 41.63
CA GLN A 639 -4.28 -31.63 42.47
C GLN A 639 -2.76 -31.72 42.64
N GLU A 640 -2.07 -30.57 42.69
CA GLU A 640 -0.62 -30.51 42.89
C GLU A 640 -0.17 -31.19 44.20
N SER A 641 -0.97 -31.06 45.26
CA SER A 641 -0.72 -31.68 46.56
C SER A 641 -0.63 -33.21 46.47
N LEU A 642 -1.46 -33.84 45.65
CA LEU A 642 -1.44 -35.28 45.43
C LEU A 642 -0.19 -35.70 44.64
N VAL A 643 0.17 -34.96 43.58
CA VAL A 643 1.40 -35.22 42.82
C VAL A 643 2.64 -35.12 43.72
N LYS A 644 2.67 -34.12 44.60
CA LYS A 644 3.74 -33.94 45.59
C LYS A 644 3.80 -35.08 46.60
N ALA A 645 2.65 -35.53 47.11
CA ALA A 645 2.59 -36.65 48.06
C ALA A 645 3.07 -37.95 47.41
N GLU A 646 2.59 -38.28 46.21
CA GLU A 646 3.04 -39.45 45.45
C GLU A 646 4.54 -39.39 45.16
N ALA A 647 5.07 -38.20 44.82
CA ALA A 647 6.50 -38.03 44.62
C ALA A 647 7.33 -38.28 45.88
N GLN A 648 6.82 -37.94 47.05
CA GLN A 648 7.48 -38.25 48.32
C GLN A 648 7.43 -39.75 48.63
N GLU A 649 6.26 -40.38 48.41
CA GLU A 649 6.06 -41.83 48.63
C GLU A 649 6.92 -42.69 47.69
N GLU A 650 7.27 -42.20 46.50
CA GLU A 650 8.18 -42.88 45.58
C GLU A 650 9.57 -43.19 46.16
N GLY A 651 10.04 -42.33 47.07
CA GLY A 651 11.38 -42.44 47.67
C GLY A 651 12.53 -42.01 46.75
N ILE A 652 13.66 -41.67 47.37
CA ILE A 652 14.81 -41.01 46.72
C ILE A 652 15.48 -41.90 45.66
N GLU A 653 15.35 -43.21 45.80
CA GLU A 653 15.90 -44.21 44.88
C GLU A 653 15.08 -44.37 43.58
N SER A 654 13.86 -43.80 43.50
CA SER A 654 13.00 -43.95 42.33
C SER A 654 13.51 -43.11 41.14
N PRO A 655 13.67 -43.70 39.94
CA PRO A 655 14.06 -42.96 38.74
C PRO A 655 12.89 -42.18 38.10
N LEU A 656 11.67 -42.29 38.65
CA LEU A 656 10.47 -41.62 38.11
C LEU A 656 10.56 -40.10 38.24
N ILE A 657 10.29 -39.43 37.13
CA ILE A 657 10.18 -37.97 37.05
C ILE A 657 8.70 -37.63 36.89
N MET A 658 8.13 -36.91 37.86
CA MET A 658 6.76 -36.40 37.76
C MET A 658 6.78 -34.92 37.39
N VAL A 659 5.95 -34.53 36.45
CA VAL A 659 5.82 -33.15 35.99
C VAL A 659 4.37 -32.71 36.16
N PHE A 660 4.16 -31.54 36.74
CA PHE A 660 2.86 -30.97 37.02
C PHE A 660 2.66 -29.63 36.30
N LEU A 661 1.69 -29.60 35.38
CA LEU A 661 1.26 -28.38 34.70
C LEU A 661 0.13 -27.73 35.52
N PRO A 662 0.30 -26.49 36.00
CA PRO A 662 -0.70 -25.85 36.84
C PRO A 662 -1.98 -25.52 36.07
N ARG A 663 -3.12 -25.53 36.77
CA ARG A 663 -4.40 -25.04 36.23
C ARG A 663 -4.41 -23.51 36.30
N MET A 664 -4.10 -22.86 35.18
CA MET A 664 -4.15 -21.40 35.00
C MET A 664 -5.09 -21.03 33.86
N HIS A 665 -5.58 -19.78 33.84
CA HIS A 665 -6.40 -19.22 32.75
C HIS A 665 -7.62 -20.09 32.37
N HIS A 666 -8.27 -20.73 33.35
CA HIS A 666 -9.25 -21.79 33.06
C HIS A 666 -10.43 -21.31 32.22
N ASN A 667 -11.03 -20.19 32.60
CA ASN A 667 -12.22 -19.66 31.92
C ASN A 667 -11.84 -19.07 30.55
N GLU A 668 -10.68 -18.42 30.49
CA GLU A 668 -10.12 -17.84 29.28
C GLU A 668 -9.82 -18.94 28.25
N ILE A 669 -9.07 -19.98 28.62
CA ILE A 669 -8.78 -21.13 27.74
C ILE A 669 -10.07 -21.79 27.27
N LYS A 670 -11.06 -21.98 28.16
CA LYS A 670 -12.36 -22.52 27.78
C LYS A 670 -13.04 -21.66 26.70
N ASN A 671 -13.06 -20.34 26.89
CA ASN A 671 -13.67 -19.41 25.93
C ASN A 671 -12.91 -19.39 24.60
N GLU A 672 -11.58 -19.35 24.62
CA GLU A 672 -10.76 -19.29 23.41
C GLU A 672 -10.80 -20.63 22.62
N ILE A 673 -10.82 -21.78 23.30
CA ILE A 673 -11.03 -23.09 22.65
C ILE A 673 -12.40 -23.13 21.95
N ALA A 674 -13.46 -22.70 22.64
CA ALA A 674 -14.79 -22.69 22.05
C ALA A 674 -14.87 -21.75 20.84
N GLY A 675 -14.21 -20.59 20.89
CA GLY A 675 -14.07 -19.65 19.77
C GLY A 675 -13.32 -20.23 18.58
N MET A 676 -12.17 -20.85 18.83
CA MET A 676 -11.37 -21.52 17.80
C MET A 676 -12.16 -22.65 17.12
N LEU A 677 -12.82 -23.52 17.89
CA LEU A 677 -13.61 -24.63 17.36
C LEU A 677 -14.81 -24.14 16.55
N ALA A 678 -15.53 -23.13 17.05
CA ALA A 678 -16.65 -22.52 16.34
C ALA A 678 -16.21 -21.91 15.00
N ALA A 679 -15.13 -21.12 14.98
CA ALA A 679 -14.62 -20.53 13.75
C ALA A 679 -14.13 -21.60 12.76
N THR A 680 -13.42 -22.61 13.25
CA THR A 680 -12.93 -23.73 12.43
C THR A 680 -14.07 -24.49 11.77
N GLU A 681 -15.13 -24.80 12.52
CA GLU A 681 -16.30 -25.52 11.98
C GLU A 681 -17.01 -24.69 10.91
N ILE A 682 -17.24 -23.40 11.15
CA ILE A 682 -17.89 -22.51 10.16
C ILE A 682 -17.08 -22.45 8.86
N MET A 683 -15.75 -22.35 8.94
CA MET A 683 -14.88 -22.33 7.77
C MET A 683 -14.90 -23.65 6.99
N GLN A 684 -15.17 -24.78 7.65
CA GLN A 684 -15.23 -26.11 7.03
C GLN A 684 -16.64 -26.44 6.49
N SER A 685 -17.70 -26.00 7.18
CA SER A 685 -19.08 -26.34 6.86
C SER A 685 -19.69 -25.47 5.76
N ARG A 686 -19.23 -24.22 5.63
CA ARG A 686 -19.73 -23.29 4.60
C ARG A 686 -18.98 -23.43 3.28
N PRO A 687 -19.68 -23.38 2.13
CA PRO A 687 -19.03 -23.39 0.82
C PRO A 687 -18.15 -22.13 0.64
N THR A 688 -17.15 -22.23 -0.24
CA THR A 688 -16.32 -21.07 -0.58
C THR A 688 -17.19 -19.97 -1.20
N PRO A 689 -17.18 -18.75 -0.66
CA PRO A 689 -17.97 -17.64 -1.19
C PRO A 689 -17.58 -17.31 -2.63
N THR A 690 -18.52 -16.75 -3.38
CA THR A 690 -18.32 -16.23 -4.74
C THR A 690 -18.52 -14.72 -4.84
N THR A 691 -19.08 -14.10 -3.79
CA THR A 691 -19.32 -12.66 -3.67
C THR A 691 -18.18 -12.01 -2.88
N SER A 692 -17.89 -10.73 -3.15
CA SER A 692 -16.90 -9.96 -2.41
C SER A 692 -17.23 -9.86 -0.91
N GLU A 693 -18.50 -9.63 -0.59
CA GLU A 693 -19.00 -9.60 0.80
C GLU A 693 -18.80 -10.93 1.52
N GLY A 694 -19.00 -12.05 0.81
CA GLY A 694 -18.80 -13.37 1.37
C GLY A 694 -17.34 -13.70 1.59
N HIS A 695 -16.46 -13.31 0.66
CA HIS A 695 -15.01 -13.41 0.86
C HIS A 695 -14.58 -12.60 2.09
N GLN A 696 -15.08 -11.37 2.25
CA GLN A 696 -14.81 -10.55 3.43
C GLN A 696 -15.32 -11.21 4.72
N ALA A 697 -16.54 -11.76 4.72
CA ALA A 697 -17.12 -12.44 5.87
C ALA A 697 -16.30 -13.68 6.28
N ARG A 698 -15.82 -14.46 5.30
CA ARG A 698 -14.91 -15.59 5.56
C ARG A 698 -13.59 -15.12 6.17
N THR A 699 -12.97 -14.08 5.60
CA THR A 699 -11.72 -13.49 6.14
C THR A 699 -11.90 -13.00 7.58
N ASN A 700 -13.07 -12.46 7.93
CA ASN A 700 -13.39 -12.04 9.30
C ASN A 700 -13.43 -13.24 10.28
N ILE A 701 -14.05 -14.36 9.88
CA ILE A 701 -14.04 -15.59 10.70
C ILE A 701 -12.64 -16.20 10.81
N GLU A 702 -11.86 -16.14 9.73
CA GLU A 702 -10.46 -16.59 9.75
C GLU A 702 -9.61 -15.76 10.72
N ALA A 703 -9.77 -14.43 10.71
CA ALA A 703 -9.11 -13.54 11.66
C ALA A 703 -9.50 -13.86 13.11
N LYS A 704 -10.78 -14.11 13.38
CA LYS A 704 -11.26 -14.59 14.70
C LYS A 704 -10.56 -15.88 15.12
N CYS A 705 -10.50 -16.87 14.22
CA CYS A 705 -9.82 -18.14 14.48
C CYS A 705 -8.34 -17.92 14.84
N ARG A 706 -7.62 -17.14 14.02
CA ARG A 706 -6.20 -16.82 14.22
C ARG A 706 -5.96 -16.14 15.57
N ASN A 707 -6.84 -15.20 15.94
CA ASN A 707 -6.76 -14.50 17.23
C ASN A 707 -6.99 -15.44 18.43
N HIS A 708 -7.96 -16.35 18.35
CA HIS A 708 -8.17 -17.38 19.39
C HIS A 708 -6.94 -18.29 19.52
N VAL A 709 -6.35 -18.73 18.41
CA VAL A 709 -5.14 -19.56 18.41
C VAL A 709 -3.97 -18.84 19.06
N ALA A 710 -3.71 -17.58 18.69
CA ALA A 710 -2.62 -16.79 19.26
C ALA A 710 -2.74 -16.65 20.79
N LYS A 711 -3.94 -16.35 21.30
CA LYS A 711 -4.19 -16.27 22.75
C LYS A 711 -4.00 -17.62 23.45
N LEU A 712 -4.46 -18.71 22.83
CA LEU A 712 -4.24 -20.05 23.37
C LEU A 712 -2.74 -20.39 23.45
N GLU A 713 -1.95 -20.02 22.45
CA GLU A 713 -0.49 -20.21 22.49
C GLU A 713 0.16 -19.42 23.63
N ASP A 714 -0.29 -18.20 23.90
CA ASP A 714 0.21 -17.38 25.02
C ASP A 714 -0.17 -18.00 26.38
N TYR A 715 -1.41 -18.47 26.55
CA TYR A 715 -1.82 -19.16 27.78
C TYR A 715 -1.08 -20.48 27.99
N VAL A 716 -0.88 -21.27 26.93
CA VAL A 716 -0.08 -22.51 27.00
C VAL A 716 1.37 -22.19 27.35
N ARG A 717 1.96 -21.14 26.77
CA ARG A 717 3.32 -20.68 27.11
C ARG A 717 3.42 -20.28 28.58
N SER A 718 2.42 -19.55 29.10
CA SER A 718 2.32 -19.18 30.52
C SER A 718 2.25 -20.40 31.44
N ILE A 719 1.43 -21.41 31.11
CA ILE A 719 1.33 -22.67 31.88
C ILE A 719 2.67 -23.42 31.88
N LEU A 720 3.32 -23.54 30.72
CA LEU A 720 4.61 -24.23 30.62
C LEU A 720 5.70 -23.53 31.43
N ALA A 721 5.73 -22.19 31.46
CA ALA A 721 6.68 -21.42 32.25
C ALA A 721 6.48 -21.58 33.78
N ASN A 722 5.26 -21.93 34.22
CA ASN A 722 4.90 -22.15 35.63
C ASN A 722 4.82 -23.65 35.99
N THR A 723 5.37 -24.52 35.14
CA THR A 723 5.39 -25.97 35.39
C THR A 723 6.32 -26.32 36.55
N LYS A 724 5.98 -27.36 37.30
CA LYS A 724 6.82 -27.89 38.40
C LYS A 724 7.20 -29.33 38.15
N LEU A 725 8.43 -29.68 38.51
CA LEU A 725 8.97 -31.03 38.40
C LEU A 725 9.25 -31.58 39.81
N TYR A 726 8.82 -32.82 40.00
CA TYR A 726 8.91 -33.58 41.24
C TYR A 726 9.70 -34.87 40.97
N PRO A 727 11.00 -34.90 41.31
CA PRO A 727 11.76 -36.14 41.23
C PRO A 727 11.34 -37.07 42.38
N GLY A 728 11.35 -38.40 42.16
CA GLY A 728 11.07 -39.37 43.22
C GLY A 728 11.90 -39.11 44.49
N GLY A 729 11.22 -38.92 45.61
CA GLY A 729 11.74 -38.60 46.94
C GLY A 729 12.46 -37.26 47.10
N GLY A 730 12.52 -36.43 46.05
CA GLY A 730 13.30 -35.18 46.06
C GLY A 730 12.45 -33.92 46.28
N ILE A 731 13.15 -32.78 46.29
CA ILE A 731 12.54 -31.45 46.47
C ILE A 731 11.94 -31.00 45.12
N PRO A 732 10.77 -30.34 45.11
CA PRO A 732 10.20 -29.73 43.90
C PRO A 732 11.18 -28.75 43.23
N VAL A 733 11.16 -28.75 41.91
CA VAL A 733 11.96 -27.86 41.05
C VAL A 733 11.01 -27.04 40.17
N ASP A 734 11.12 -25.71 40.23
CA ASP A 734 10.41 -24.83 39.31
C ASP A 734 11.02 -24.93 37.91
N CYS A 735 10.19 -25.02 36.88
CA CYS A 735 10.60 -25.35 35.51
C CYS A 735 10.24 -24.24 34.51
N PRO A 736 10.95 -23.09 34.51
CA PRO A 736 10.74 -22.07 33.48
C PRO A 736 11.11 -22.58 32.08
N ASP A 737 12.06 -23.54 32.00
CA ASP A 737 12.36 -24.31 30.80
C ASP A 737 12.14 -25.81 31.08
N LEU A 738 11.00 -26.31 30.60
CA LEU A 738 10.61 -27.70 30.75
C LEU A 738 11.62 -28.70 30.17
N GLY A 739 12.21 -28.39 29.01
CA GLY A 739 13.13 -29.29 28.32
C GLY A 739 14.42 -29.47 29.12
N LYS A 740 14.97 -28.35 29.59
CA LYS A 740 16.16 -28.34 30.45
C LYS A 740 15.89 -29.02 31.80
N ALA A 741 14.78 -28.71 32.45
CA ALA A 741 14.45 -29.30 33.75
C ALA A 741 14.29 -30.83 33.67
N ILE A 742 13.62 -31.34 32.63
CA ILE A 742 13.52 -32.79 32.39
C ILE A 742 14.90 -33.38 32.08
N HIS A 743 15.75 -32.70 31.30
CA HIS A 743 17.10 -33.16 31.03
C HIS A 743 17.94 -33.33 32.31
N ASP A 744 17.96 -32.31 33.17
CA ASP A 744 18.74 -32.30 34.41
C ASP A 744 18.20 -33.35 35.41
N ALA A 745 16.88 -33.48 35.51
CA ALA A 745 16.24 -34.53 36.30
C ALA A 745 16.54 -35.93 35.73
N ALA A 746 16.54 -36.09 34.41
CA ALA A 746 16.87 -37.34 33.74
C ALA A 746 18.32 -37.75 33.98
N GLN A 747 19.26 -36.80 34.03
CA GLN A 747 20.65 -37.08 34.44
C GLN A 747 20.74 -37.71 35.83
N SER A 748 19.98 -37.17 36.79
CA SER A 748 19.93 -37.72 38.14
C SER A 748 19.21 -39.08 38.19
N SER A 749 18.12 -39.24 37.43
CA SER A 749 17.41 -40.52 37.30
C SER A 749 18.23 -41.61 36.63
N MET A 750 19.12 -41.29 35.68
CA MET A 750 20.03 -42.26 35.07
C MET A 750 20.97 -42.91 36.08
N LEU A 751 21.48 -42.14 37.04
CA LEU A 751 22.38 -42.66 38.08
C LEU A 751 21.66 -43.68 38.97
N ARG A 752 20.39 -43.41 39.29
CA ARG A 752 19.54 -44.33 40.07
C ARG A 752 19.15 -45.58 39.30
N MET A 753 18.87 -45.42 38.00
CA MET A 753 18.47 -46.51 37.12
C MET A 753 19.64 -47.44 36.75
N PHE A 754 20.85 -46.89 36.64
CA PHE A 754 22.06 -47.63 36.28
C PHE A 754 23.21 -47.39 37.28
N PRO A 755 23.08 -47.86 38.54
CA PRO A 755 24.01 -47.52 39.63
C PRO A 755 25.42 -48.09 39.43
N ARG A 756 25.56 -49.17 38.64
CA ARG A 756 26.85 -49.81 38.31
C ARG A 756 27.36 -49.41 36.92
N PHE A 757 26.81 -48.38 36.29
CA PHE A 757 27.23 -47.97 34.95
C PHE A 757 28.72 -47.59 34.92
N SER A 758 29.19 -46.89 35.95
CA SER A 758 30.60 -46.50 36.10
C SER A 758 31.57 -47.67 36.10
N ASP A 759 31.14 -48.86 36.53
CA ASP A 759 31.97 -50.08 36.55
C ASP A 759 32.39 -50.50 35.13
N ALA A 760 31.61 -50.11 34.11
CA ALA A 760 31.80 -50.48 32.71
C ALA A 760 31.98 -49.27 31.76
N ASP A 761 31.99 -48.04 32.29
CA ASP A 761 31.96 -46.81 31.50
C ASP A 761 33.34 -46.45 30.91
N ALA A 762 33.66 -47.07 29.78
CA ALA A 762 34.89 -46.82 29.04
C ALA A 762 34.67 -46.82 27.52
N VAL A 763 35.53 -46.08 26.82
CA VAL A 763 35.57 -46.04 25.35
C VAL A 763 36.57 -47.08 24.85
N GLY A 764 36.21 -47.88 23.84
CA GLY A 764 37.12 -48.83 23.21
C GLY A 764 36.92 -50.30 23.60
N TRP A 765 35.76 -50.67 24.16
CA TRP A 765 35.40 -52.07 24.44
C TRP A 765 35.49 -52.97 23.18
N GLU A 766 35.26 -52.44 21.97
CA GLU A 766 35.45 -53.20 20.73
C GLU A 766 36.91 -53.63 20.52
N ARG A 767 37.87 -52.80 20.95
CA ARG A 767 39.32 -53.09 20.85
C ARG A 767 39.74 -54.15 21.85
N VAL A 768 39.11 -54.16 23.03
CA VAL A 768 39.30 -55.23 24.03
C VAL A 768 38.93 -56.58 23.41
N ILE A 769 37.77 -56.69 22.77
CA ILE A 769 37.32 -57.94 22.12
C ILE A 769 38.34 -58.41 21.07
N THR A 770 38.83 -57.51 20.24
CA THR A 770 39.85 -57.82 19.22
C THR A 770 41.17 -58.30 19.85
N ARG A 771 41.61 -57.67 20.94
CA ARG A 771 42.83 -58.09 21.67
C ARG A 771 42.66 -59.44 22.37
N VAL A 772 41.48 -59.71 22.93
CA VAL A 772 41.17 -61.03 23.51
C VAL A 772 41.21 -62.12 22.44
N LYS A 773 40.63 -61.88 21.25
CA LYS A 773 40.70 -62.82 20.12
C LYS A 773 42.13 -63.07 19.61
N ALA A 774 43.03 -62.13 19.84
CA ALA A 774 44.45 -62.23 19.49
C ALA A 774 45.33 -62.78 20.63
N ASP A 775 44.73 -63.33 21.69
CA ASP A 775 45.40 -63.92 22.86
C ASP A 775 46.39 -62.96 23.57
N ALA A 776 46.05 -61.67 23.60
CA ALA A 776 46.89 -60.65 24.24
C ALA A 776 46.91 -60.81 25.78
N LYS A 777 48.10 -60.65 26.39
CA LYS A 777 48.28 -60.78 27.85
C LYS A 777 47.54 -59.72 28.68
N SER A 778 47.32 -58.52 28.14
CA SER A 778 46.67 -57.39 28.84
C SER A 778 45.63 -56.67 27.94
N PRO A 779 44.49 -57.31 27.65
CA PRO A 779 43.52 -56.79 26.68
C PRO A 779 42.80 -55.51 27.15
N LEU A 780 42.66 -55.32 28.48
CA LEU A 780 41.96 -54.18 29.09
C LEU A 780 42.78 -52.89 29.18
N GLU A 781 44.08 -52.90 28.85
CA GLU A 781 44.89 -51.67 28.80
C GLU A 781 44.31 -50.64 27.82
N THR A 782 43.63 -51.10 26.77
CA THR A 782 42.99 -50.23 25.76
C THR A 782 41.86 -49.37 26.31
N ILE A 783 41.28 -49.75 27.45
CA ILE A 783 40.26 -48.99 28.16
C ILE A 783 40.81 -48.34 29.44
N GLY A 784 42.13 -48.31 29.60
CA GLY A 784 42.81 -47.64 30.72
C GLY A 784 42.92 -48.47 32.01
N PHE A 785 42.73 -49.80 31.95
CA PHE A 785 42.88 -50.68 33.11
C PHE A 785 44.14 -51.53 33.00
N SER A 786 45.09 -51.33 33.92
CA SER A 786 46.45 -51.91 33.89
C SER A 786 46.69 -53.05 34.89
N LYS A 787 45.69 -53.43 35.68
CA LYS A 787 45.77 -54.58 36.61
C LYS A 787 45.35 -55.89 35.92
N ALA A 788 45.44 -56.99 36.64
CA ALA A 788 45.01 -58.31 36.16
C ALA A 788 43.54 -58.28 35.70
N THR A 789 43.23 -58.91 34.56
CA THR A 789 41.91 -58.85 33.91
C THR A 789 40.77 -59.28 34.84
N GLU A 790 41.03 -60.24 35.74
CA GLU A 790 40.06 -60.75 36.72
C GLU A 790 39.70 -59.72 37.80
N GLU A 791 40.53 -58.70 38.01
CA GLU A 791 40.28 -57.62 38.97
C GLU A 791 39.35 -56.54 38.43
N HIS A 792 39.11 -56.49 37.11
CA HIS A 792 38.22 -55.50 36.52
C HIS A 792 36.76 -55.78 36.93
N PRO A 793 35.99 -54.77 37.41
CA PRO A 793 34.62 -54.96 37.91
C PRO A 793 33.68 -55.73 36.97
N VAL A 794 33.76 -55.46 35.66
CA VAL A 794 32.97 -56.17 34.63
C VAL A 794 33.40 -57.63 34.48
N CYS A 795 34.71 -57.89 34.37
CA CYS A 795 35.24 -59.24 34.21
C CYS A 795 34.97 -60.08 35.46
N LYS A 796 35.11 -59.49 36.66
CA LYS A 796 34.78 -60.12 37.94
C LYS A 796 33.30 -60.52 38.02
N GLU A 797 32.38 -59.67 37.58
CA GLU A 797 30.94 -59.98 37.54
C GLU A 797 30.63 -61.10 36.55
N ILE A 798 31.26 -61.11 35.37
CA ILE A 798 31.08 -62.17 34.36
C ILE A 798 31.63 -63.50 34.89
N LEU A 799 32.85 -63.51 35.45
CA LEU A 799 33.47 -64.70 36.05
C LEU A 799 32.63 -65.24 37.20
N HIS A 800 32.14 -64.38 38.09
CA HIS A 800 31.25 -64.78 39.17
C HIS A 800 30.00 -65.53 38.66
N ARG A 801 29.42 -65.09 37.53
CA ARG A 801 28.24 -65.74 36.94
C ARG A 801 28.55 -67.05 36.22
N LEU A 802 29.77 -67.19 35.70
CA LEU A 802 30.30 -68.41 35.09
C LEU A 802 30.67 -69.48 36.14
N HIS A 803 31.09 -69.08 37.35
CA HIS A 803 31.35 -70.01 38.45
C HIS A 803 30.11 -70.78 38.93
N ALA A 804 28.91 -70.35 38.54
CA ALA A 804 27.65 -71.03 38.86
C ALA A 804 27.25 -72.15 37.86
N GLY A 805 28.19 -72.59 36.99
CA GLY A 805 27.98 -73.65 35.99
C GLY A 805 28.11 -73.15 34.54
N PRO A 806 28.17 -74.07 33.55
CA PRO A 806 28.26 -73.69 32.13
C PRO A 806 27.00 -72.95 31.72
N LYS A 807 27.15 -71.71 31.24
CA LYS A 807 26.07 -70.83 30.77
C LYS A 807 26.32 -70.37 29.35
N THR A 808 25.25 -70.21 28.58
CA THR A 808 25.36 -69.60 27.24
C THR A 808 25.55 -68.09 27.35
N GLY A 809 26.13 -67.47 26.32
CA GLY A 809 26.30 -66.00 26.28
C GLY A 809 24.97 -65.25 26.39
N ASN A 810 23.88 -65.81 25.87
CA ASN A 810 22.53 -65.24 25.98
C ASN A 810 21.98 -65.33 27.42
N GLU A 811 22.23 -66.42 28.14
CA GLU A 811 21.83 -66.53 29.55
C GLU A 811 22.55 -65.51 30.43
N ILE A 812 23.83 -65.26 30.17
CA ILE A 812 24.62 -64.26 30.91
C ILE A 812 24.08 -62.86 30.62
N ARG A 813 23.80 -62.54 29.35
CA ARG A 813 23.22 -61.27 28.92
C ARG A 813 21.83 -61.05 29.54
N ASN A 814 20.92 -62.01 29.40
CA ASN A 814 19.58 -61.93 29.97
C ASN A 814 19.61 -61.77 31.50
N ALA A 815 20.53 -62.46 32.18
CA ALA A 815 20.68 -62.28 33.62
C ALA A 815 21.25 -60.90 34.01
N LEU A 816 22.08 -60.28 33.17
CA LEU A 816 22.62 -58.94 33.40
C LEU A 816 21.55 -57.88 33.16
N ASP A 817 20.71 -58.09 32.14
CA ASP A 817 19.57 -57.24 31.82
C ASP A 817 18.44 -57.37 32.86
N ALA A 818 18.14 -58.58 33.34
CA ALA A 818 17.09 -58.86 34.32
C ALA A 818 17.34 -58.26 35.72
N ARG A 819 18.61 -57.97 36.08
CA ARG A 819 18.92 -57.35 37.37
C ARG A 819 18.65 -55.84 37.39
N SER A 820 18.45 -55.21 36.23
CA SER A 820 18.01 -53.81 36.14
C SER A 820 16.52 -53.63 36.48
N THR A 821 15.72 -54.69 36.38
CA THR A 821 14.26 -54.69 36.60
C THR A 821 13.82 -55.22 37.97
N LEU A 822 14.71 -55.82 38.77
CA LEU A 822 14.35 -56.61 39.97
C LEU A 822 14.38 -55.87 41.33
N ARG A 823 14.50 -54.54 41.36
CA ARG A 823 14.32 -53.74 42.61
C ARG A 823 12.85 -53.35 42.83
N ARG A 824 11.92 -54.32 42.72
CA ARG A 824 10.48 -54.10 43.02
C ARG A 824 9.80 -55.38 43.52
N SER A 825 10.29 -55.93 44.63
CA SER A 825 9.55 -56.95 45.39
C SER A 825 9.77 -56.84 46.90
N GLY A 826 9.92 -55.61 47.41
CA GLY A 826 9.90 -55.32 48.83
C GLY A 826 8.85 -54.28 49.17
N GLY A 827 7.65 -54.72 49.56
CA GLY A 827 6.68 -53.85 50.25
C GLY A 827 5.25 -53.87 49.71
N ARG A 828 4.47 -54.90 50.08
CA ARG A 828 3.09 -54.84 50.60
C ARG A 828 2.50 -56.25 50.61
N ARG A 829 2.77 -56.97 51.71
CA ARG A 829 1.78 -57.91 52.26
C ARG A 829 0.89 -57.08 53.16
N THR A 830 -0.35 -56.82 52.74
CA THR A 830 -1.52 -56.65 53.61
C THR A 830 -2.78 -56.62 52.75
N ARG A 831 -3.59 -57.69 52.92
CA ARG A 831 -4.93 -58.01 52.42
C ARG A 831 -5.12 -58.19 50.93
#